data_AF-A0A445MS95-F1
#
_entry.id   AF-A0A445MS95-F1
#
_cell.length_a   1.000
_cell.length_b   1.000
_cell.length_c   1.000
_cell.angle_alpha   90.00
_cell.angle_beta   90.00
_cell.angle_gamma   90.00
#
_symmetry.space_group_name_H-M   'P 1'
#
loop_
_entity.id
_entity.type
_entity.pdbx_description
1 polymer ?
#
loop_
_entity_poly.entity_id
_entity_poly.type
_entity_poly.pdbx_seq_one_letter_code
_entity_poly.pdbx_strand_id
1 'polypeptide(L)'
;MFPYENKVISLFTYIFLIWYKSRLKFLKEAFAMFRLPNKYILIMTIISNLIYYHLSILNSYAKQQEFNSTAFKSDQAPCSALEDNFAGAAENSKKDPFKMRAEMADMNLPFIANEGQVDKKARFYSQTFGGTVFVTENGEIVYSLPRVEKETGKEKAAKGVGLKESFVGSEVKEIVGMSKTTTEVNYFKGADSSKWRTNIPTYGFVDLGEVYQGIGMILRAHGNNVEKIFTVKPGADPEKIRIKMSGAKTLKTNPAGELKAETDLGAVTFSKPLAYQEIEGQRRYVEVIYITDKTKYGFYVSDYDREKELIIDPVLASTYLGGTGNDYGYAITINQDGDVYVTGSTTSTNFPTTSGAFDTSFNTAADVFVTRLNSNLSAVISSTYLGGSGADFGYGIARDENGNVYVTGSTASTNFPTTSGAFAVTKHADADAFVSKLDPNITTLIASTYLGGGGNDYARAIKVDGSGNVCVGGYTGSANFPTTSGAFDTTKNANADGFVTKLNSSLSALVSSTYLGGGGNDYIYALTGDGSGDVYVGGYTGSTNFPTIPGAFDVSKNANPDGFVTKLNSALSALASSTYLGGGGNDYIYAITQDQAGDVYVTGNTTSTNFPTISGAYNTTKGSNSDTFVTRFDPGLSILIASTYIGGGGNDTGNAITVDYDGNVSVTGETTSSNFPTTPGAFDTTKNSNDDAFVSQFNGGLSTLYYSTYLGGSGNDHADAIAINQGCSVYVVGDTNSTNFPTTPDAYDVTENSNSDAFVTRFSFSGTINVPSSCHPTIQAGIDAASDGDVVLVAEGIYTGEGNTNLNFNGKAITLLSESGPEKAIIECQGDGVDFGLSFSSGNGIDSVVEGFTINGAIIAGILCGSGSSPTIQNCIIKNNGRGILCWGSSPAIINSVIANNAATGDGGGILSSYGGNPKITNCTIVNNSSVSGGGIKCNDGPAVIKNSIIWNNSPDQISGSPTVTYSDVQGGTGQPWFGTGCINADPLLAAGFHLQAGSVCRDAADPASAPPACPSDDIDIESRPKGVRYDIGADEFFDSDSDNLPDYWEYKYYGNLAKGWSEDYEGDGLSNGNEYNNSTDPIDMDTEDDGMPDGWEVQYTLNPVQNDADADKDNDSFSNYIEYLGGSNPNNSQQTPSPGCYNRYDALGRLVRTFCVSASQGRYEIEYQYDAVGNRTSKIVH
;
A
#
# COMPACT_ATOMS: atom_id res chain seq x y z
N MET A 1 3.72 -40.25 -21.63
CA MET A 1 2.48 -40.94 -21.22
C MET A 1 1.19 -40.28 -21.71
N PHE A 2 1.22 -39.08 -22.31
CA PHE A 2 0.03 -38.25 -22.54
C PHE A 2 -1.08 -38.69 -23.53
N PRO A 3 -0.91 -39.55 -24.56
CA PRO A 3 -2.01 -39.79 -25.52
C PRO A 3 -3.10 -40.76 -25.03
N TYR A 4 -3.00 -41.30 -23.81
CA TYR A 4 -3.97 -42.24 -23.25
C TYR A 4 -5.05 -41.57 -22.37
N GLU A 5 -4.74 -40.44 -21.72
CA GLU A 5 -5.64 -39.82 -20.71
C GLU A 5 -6.89 -39.18 -21.34
N ASN A 6 -6.73 -38.44 -22.45
CA ASN A 6 -7.86 -37.75 -23.09
C ASN A 6 -8.95 -38.69 -23.61
N LYS A 7 -8.60 -39.91 -24.04
CA LYS A 7 -9.59 -40.93 -24.44
C LYS A 7 -10.35 -41.52 -23.25
N VAL A 8 -9.70 -41.63 -22.10
CA VAL A 8 -10.34 -42.08 -20.85
C VAL A 8 -11.31 -41.01 -20.36
N ILE A 9 -10.91 -39.74 -20.33
CA ILE A 9 -11.75 -38.61 -19.89
C ILE A 9 -13.01 -38.45 -20.78
N SER A 10 -12.86 -38.54 -22.11
CA SER A 10 -13.98 -38.49 -23.05
C SER A 10 -14.98 -39.65 -22.83
N LEU A 11 -14.47 -40.87 -22.61
CA LEU A 11 -15.29 -42.05 -22.35
C LEU A 11 -16.04 -41.95 -21.01
N PHE A 12 -15.37 -41.52 -19.93
CA PHE A 12 -16.00 -41.30 -18.63
C PHE A 12 -17.09 -40.21 -18.70
N THR A 13 -16.81 -39.07 -19.35
CA THR A 13 -17.79 -37.99 -19.52
C THR A 13 -19.04 -38.46 -20.29
N TYR A 14 -18.85 -39.28 -21.33
CA TYR A 14 -19.95 -39.85 -22.11
C TYR A 14 -20.79 -40.87 -21.31
N ILE A 15 -20.14 -41.75 -20.54
CA ILE A 15 -20.82 -42.70 -19.64
C ILE A 15 -21.60 -41.94 -18.55
N PHE A 16 -21.02 -40.89 -17.97
CA PHE A 16 -21.66 -40.07 -16.95
C PHE A 16 -22.89 -39.32 -17.50
N LEU A 17 -22.83 -38.80 -18.74
CA LEU A 17 -23.98 -38.21 -19.42
C LEU A 17 -25.12 -39.20 -19.68
N ILE A 18 -24.82 -40.47 -19.98
CA ILE A 18 -25.83 -41.53 -20.15
C ILE A 18 -26.45 -41.91 -18.80
N TRP A 19 -25.63 -42.07 -17.76
CA TRP A 19 -26.07 -42.34 -16.39
C TRP A 19 -26.97 -41.21 -15.86
N TYR A 20 -26.55 -39.96 -16.03
CA TYR A 20 -27.29 -38.77 -15.62
C TYR A 20 -28.64 -38.66 -16.34
N LYS A 21 -28.68 -38.83 -17.67
CA LYS A 21 -29.96 -38.86 -18.43
C LYS A 21 -30.91 -39.96 -17.95
N SER A 22 -30.38 -41.12 -17.58
CA SER A 22 -31.17 -42.24 -17.08
C SER A 22 -31.76 -41.94 -15.70
N ARG A 23 -30.98 -41.37 -14.77
CA ARG A 23 -31.48 -40.91 -13.46
C ARG A 23 -32.45 -39.73 -13.57
N LEU A 24 -32.23 -38.78 -14.48
CA LEU A 24 -33.13 -37.64 -14.66
C LEU A 24 -34.53 -38.08 -15.15
N LYS A 25 -34.60 -39.13 -15.97
CA LYS A 25 -35.86 -39.76 -16.36
C LYS A 25 -36.55 -40.43 -15.17
N PHE A 26 -35.82 -41.22 -14.39
CA PHE A 26 -36.35 -41.88 -13.19
C PHE A 26 -36.85 -40.88 -12.13
N LEU A 27 -36.14 -39.77 -11.91
CA LEU A 27 -36.57 -38.69 -11.01
C LEU A 27 -37.85 -38.02 -11.52
N LYS A 28 -37.97 -37.72 -12.82
CA LYS A 28 -39.19 -37.15 -13.41
C LYS A 28 -40.39 -38.09 -13.29
N GLU A 29 -40.19 -39.39 -13.44
CA GLU A 29 -41.24 -40.42 -13.27
C GLU A 29 -41.61 -40.61 -11.78
N ALA A 30 -40.66 -40.54 -10.86
CA ALA A 30 -40.91 -40.60 -9.41
C ALA A 30 -41.66 -39.37 -8.88
N PHE A 31 -41.28 -38.15 -9.28
CA PHE A 31 -41.95 -36.94 -8.80
C PHE A 31 -43.38 -36.77 -9.33
N ALA A 32 -43.71 -37.38 -10.48
CA ALA A 32 -45.08 -37.45 -10.97
C ALA A 32 -46.04 -38.19 -10.00
N MET A 33 -45.53 -39.05 -9.11
CA MET A 33 -46.33 -39.77 -8.11
C MET A 33 -46.60 -38.94 -6.84
N PHE A 34 -45.80 -37.92 -6.52
CA PHE A 34 -45.78 -37.30 -5.18
C PHE A 34 -46.43 -35.90 -5.05
N ARG A 35 -47.01 -35.32 -6.12
CA ARG A 35 -47.84 -34.09 -6.10
C ARG A 35 -47.30 -32.91 -5.25
N LEU A 36 -46.02 -32.55 -5.41
CA LEU A 36 -45.42 -31.38 -4.74
C LEU A 36 -45.68 -30.05 -5.50
N PRO A 37 -45.62 -28.87 -4.83
CA PRO A 37 -45.95 -27.58 -5.44
C PRO A 37 -44.98 -27.10 -6.53
N ASN A 38 -45.52 -26.43 -7.57
CA ASN A 38 -44.81 -26.06 -8.80
C ASN A 38 -43.50 -25.24 -8.64
N LYS A 39 -43.29 -24.49 -7.54
CA LYS A 39 -42.08 -23.65 -7.38
C LYS A 39 -40.78 -24.48 -7.30
N TYR A 40 -40.79 -25.64 -6.63
CA TYR A 40 -39.59 -26.48 -6.50
C TYR A 40 -39.21 -27.18 -7.82
N ILE A 41 -40.20 -27.50 -8.65
CA ILE A 41 -39.98 -28.09 -9.99
C ILE A 41 -39.26 -27.08 -10.90
N LEU A 42 -39.62 -25.79 -10.81
CA LEU A 42 -38.99 -24.73 -11.61
C LEU A 42 -37.51 -24.53 -11.26
N ILE A 43 -37.20 -24.37 -9.96
CA ILE A 43 -35.82 -24.15 -9.48
C ILE A 43 -34.90 -25.32 -9.86
N MET A 44 -35.34 -26.57 -9.63
CA MET A 44 -34.53 -27.75 -9.97
C MET A 44 -34.41 -27.98 -11.48
N THR A 45 -35.37 -27.51 -12.29
CA THR A 45 -35.26 -27.53 -13.75
C THR A 45 -34.22 -26.52 -14.25
N ILE A 46 -34.15 -25.34 -13.64
CA ILE A 46 -33.12 -24.32 -13.94
C ILE A 46 -31.73 -24.86 -13.61
N ILE A 47 -31.53 -25.40 -12.40
CA ILE A 47 -30.24 -26.00 -11.98
C ILE A 47 -29.82 -27.16 -12.90
N SER A 48 -30.76 -28.04 -13.26
CA SER A 48 -30.46 -29.17 -14.18
C SER A 48 -30.08 -28.70 -15.59
N ASN A 49 -30.67 -27.61 -16.08
CA ASN A 49 -30.33 -27.04 -17.39
C ASN A 49 -28.97 -26.33 -17.37
N LEU A 50 -28.62 -25.63 -16.28
CA LEU A 50 -27.30 -25.02 -16.08
C LEU A 50 -26.17 -26.07 -16.10
N ILE A 51 -26.34 -27.16 -15.34
CA ILE A 51 -25.38 -28.28 -15.31
C ILE A 51 -25.24 -28.93 -16.71
N TYR A 52 -26.35 -29.14 -17.42
CA TYR A 52 -26.32 -29.67 -18.78
C TYR A 52 -25.62 -28.73 -19.77
N TYR A 53 -25.82 -27.42 -19.63
CA TYR A 53 -25.20 -26.40 -20.47
C TYR A 53 -23.67 -26.39 -20.31
N HIS A 54 -23.16 -26.34 -19.07
CA HIS A 54 -21.71 -26.42 -18.78
C HIS A 54 -21.08 -27.73 -19.30
N LEU A 55 -21.71 -28.88 -19.05
CA LEU A 55 -21.22 -30.17 -19.55
C LEU A 55 -21.26 -30.28 -21.09
N SER A 56 -22.16 -29.56 -21.76
CA SER A 56 -22.20 -29.50 -23.23
C SER A 56 -21.03 -28.69 -23.81
N ILE A 57 -20.65 -27.59 -23.15
CA ILE A 57 -19.52 -26.73 -23.55
C ILE A 57 -18.19 -27.49 -23.47
N LEU A 58 -17.96 -28.22 -22.37
CA LEU A 58 -16.79 -29.09 -22.19
C LEU A 58 -16.68 -30.15 -23.30
N ASN A 59 -17.80 -30.74 -23.71
CA ASN A 59 -17.83 -31.75 -24.78
C ASN A 59 -17.58 -31.15 -26.18
N SER A 60 -18.00 -29.90 -26.44
CA SER A 60 -17.60 -29.19 -27.67
C SER A 60 -16.11 -28.88 -27.70
N TYR A 61 -15.50 -28.45 -26.59
CA TYR A 61 -14.05 -28.21 -26.50
C TYR A 61 -13.25 -29.49 -26.77
N ALA A 62 -13.65 -30.62 -26.18
CA ALA A 62 -13.00 -31.92 -26.42
C ALA A 62 -13.06 -32.35 -27.89
N LYS A 63 -14.20 -32.15 -28.58
CA LYS A 63 -14.32 -32.45 -30.02
C LYS A 63 -13.52 -31.52 -30.93
N GLN A 64 -13.31 -30.27 -30.51
CA GLN A 64 -12.55 -29.30 -31.30
C GLN A 64 -11.04 -29.66 -31.35
N GLN A 65 -10.52 -30.35 -30.33
CA GLN A 65 -9.15 -30.87 -30.34
C GLN A 65 -8.96 -32.13 -31.21
N GLU A 66 -9.94 -33.04 -31.32
CA GLU A 66 -9.80 -34.22 -32.19
C GLU A 66 -9.72 -33.86 -33.69
N PHE A 67 -10.35 -32.76 -34.12
CA PHE A 67 -10.45 -32.37 -35.53
C PHE A 67 -9.14 -31.83 -36.15
N ASN A 68 -8.17 -31.41 -35.33
CA ASN A 68 -6.90 -30.84 -35.80
C ASN A 68 -5.80 -31.87 -36.10
N SER A 69 -6.07 -33.18 -35.95
CA SER A 69 -5.03 -34.23 -35.93
C SER A 69 -4.86 -35.07 -37.21
N THR A 70 -5.58 -34.76 -38.30
CA THR A 70 -5.69 -35.66 -39.48
C THR A 70 -5.28 -35.06 -40.84
N ALA A 71 -4.27 -34.19 -40.88
CA ALA A 71 -3.71 -33.68 -42.15
C ALA A 71 -2.18 -33.89 -42.27
N PHE A 72 -1.79 -34.37 -43.46
CA PHE A 72 -0.43 -34.49 -44.02
C PHE A 72 0.53 -35.64 -43.64
N LYS A 73 0.67 -36.51 -44.64
CA LYS A 73 1.87 -37.26 -45.06
C LYS A 73 2.01 -37.03 -46.58
N SER A 74 3.18 -36.97 -47.21
CA SER A 74 4.59 -37.01 -46.77
C SER A 74 5.42 -36.23 -47.84
N ASP A 75 6.73 -36.33 -48.11
CA ASP A 75 7.75 -37.33 -47.77
C ASP A 75 9.19 -36.80 -48.03
N GLN A 76 10.18 -37.54 -47.51
CA GLN A 76 11.63 -37.49 -47.77
C GLN A 76 12.45 -36.23 -47.41
N ALA A 77 13.60 -36.48 -46.77
CA ALA A 77 14.58 -35.53 -46.25
C ALA A 77 15.79 -35.39 -47.22
N PRO A 78 16.78 -34.46 -47.05
CA PRO A 78 17.54 -34.30 -45.79
C PRO A 78 17.99 -32.87 -45.36
N CYS A 79 18.10 -32.70 -44.05
CA CYS A 79 19.10 -31.88 -43.34
C CYS A 79 19.23 -30.38 -43.68
N SER A 80 18.29 -29.56 -43.20
CA SER A 80 18.51 -28.21 -42.67
C SER A 80 17.22 -27.65 -42.03
N ALA A 81 17.34 -26.58 -41.24
CA ALA A 81 16.30 -25.90 -40.45
C ALA A 81 15.82 -26.60 -39.15
N LEU A 82 16.24 -26.02 -38.03
CA LEU A 82 15.61 -26.10 -36.71
C LEU A 82 15.24 -24.67 -36.25
N GLU A 83 14.59 -23.95 -37.16
CA GLU A 83 13.85 -22.71 -36.91
C GLU A 83 12.41 -22.94 -37.42
N ASP A 84 11.45 -22.14 -36.95
CA ASP A 84 10.02 -22.24 -37.23
C ASP A 84 9.25 -23.45 -36.66
N ASN A 85 9.00 -23.42 -35.34
CA ASN A 85 7.74 -23.95 -34.78
C ASN A 85 7.34 -23.38 -33.39
N PHE A 86 7.60 -22.09 -33.15
CA PHE A 86 7.14 -21.36 -31.94
C PHE A 86 6.07 -20.29 -32.22
N ALA A 87 5.47 -20.28 -33.42
CA ALA A 87 4.54 -19.23 -33.86
C ALA A 87 3.06 -19.43 -33.41
N GLY A 88 2.72 -20.57 -32.78
CA GLY A 88 1.32 -20.95 -32.52
C GLY A 88 0.73 -20.58 -31.15
N ALA A 89 1.52 -20.00 -30.24
CA ALA A 89 1.12 -19.76 -28.85
C ALA A 89 1.17 -18.28 -28.40
N ALA A 90 1.32 -17.34 -29.34
CA ALA A 90 1.68 -15.95 -29.07
C ALA A 90 0.65 -14.88 -29.55
N GLU A 91 -0.63 -15.25 -29.68
CA GLU A 91 -1.69 -14.29 -30.10
C GLU A 91 -2.71 -13.90 -29.03
N ASN A 92 -2.77 -14.57 -27.87
CA ASN A 92 -3.68 -14.18 -26.77
C ASN A 92 -2.97 -13.63 -25.52
N SER A 93 -1.68 -13.29 -25.59
CA SER A 93 -0.94 -12.71 -24.45
C SER A 93 0.17 -11.73 -24.86
N LYS A 94 -0.04 -10.95 -25.93
CA LYS A 94 0.85 -9.82 -26.23
C LYS A 94 0.61 -8.71 -25.20
N LYS A 95 1.36 -8.76 -24.08
CA LYS A 95 1.62 -7.57 -23.27
C LYS A 95 2.08 -6.46 -24.23
N ASP A 96 1.50 -5.28 -24.10
CA ASP A 96 1.87 -4.15 -24.92
C ASP A 96 3.37 -3.82 -24.73
N PRO A 97 4.19 -3.87 -25.81
CA PRO A 97 5.60 -3.51 -25.71
C PRO A 97 5.86 -2.05 -25.30
N PHE A 98 4.87 -1.16 -25.40
CA PHE A 98 4.96 0.18 -24.85
C PHE A 98 4.73 0.17 -23.34
N LYS A 99 3.64 -0.43 -22.85
CA LYS A 99 3.41 -0.61 -21.39
C LYS A 99 4.60 -1.26 -20.68
N MET A 100 5.14 -2.37 -21.21
CA MET A 100 6.31 -3.04 -20.61
C MET A 100 7.60 -2.20 -20.69
N ARG A 101 7.71 -1.23 -21.61
CA ARG A 101 8.84 -0.28 -21.64
C ARG A 101 8.67 0.88 -20.67
N ALA A 102 7.43 1.32 -20.43
CA ALA A 102 7.12 2.33 -19.43
C ALA A 102 7.35 1.78 -18.01
N GLU A 103 6.86 0.56 -17.72
CA GLU A 103 7.10 -0.15 -16.45
C GLU A 103 8.61 -0.41 -16.16
N MET A 104 9.47 -0.35 -17.18
CA MET A 104 10.93 -0.50 -17.05
C MET A 104 11.69 0.84 -17.08
N ALA A 105 11.02 1.99 -17.20
CA ALA A 105 11.68 3.29 -17.38
C ALA A 105 12.39 3.79 -16.12
N ASP A 106 11.84 3.50 -14.94
CA ASP A 106 12.30 4.08 -13.65
C ASP A 106 13.05 3.07 -12.76
N MET A 107 13.25 1.83 -13.23
CA MET A 107 13.91 0.76 -12.46
C MET A 107 15.35 1.18 -12.07
N ASN A 108 15.67 1.23 -10.78
CA ASN A 108 17.04 1.52 -10.32
C ASN A 108 18.05 0.45 -10.81
N LEU A 109 19.23 0.87 -11.28
CA LEU A 109 20.24 -0.02 -11.85
C LEU A 109 21.64 0.29 -11.27
N PRO A 110 22.19 -0.54 -10.36
CA PRO A 110 23.34 -0.15 -9.54
C PRO A 110 24.65 -0.05 -10.32
N PHE A 111 25.54 0.81 -9.84
CA PHE A 111 26.91 0.94 -10.33
C PHE A 111 27.80 -0.15 -9.74
N ILE A 112 28.30 -1.03 -10.60
CA ILE A 112 29.19 -2.15 -10.27
C ILE A 112 30.64 -1.64 -10.23
N ALA A 113 31.42 -1.96 -9.19
CA ALA A 113 32.85 -1.65 -9.13
C ALA A 113 33.66 -2.38 -10.22
N ASN A 114 34.83 -1.85 -10.60
CA ASN A 114 35.73 -2.56 -11.51
C ASN A 114 36.92 -3.21 -10.78
N GLU A 115 36.88 -4.53 -10.66
CA GLU A 115 37.95 -5.37 -10.13
C GLU A 115 38.72 -6.12 -11.26
N GLY A 116 38.60 -5.61 -12.49
CA GLY A 116 39.30 -6.09 -13.68
C GLY A 116 38.45 -6.94 -14.63
N GLN A 117 37.13 -6.97 -14.47
CA GLN A 117 36.22 -7.66 -15.39
C GLN A 117 35.97 -6.89 -16.69
N VAL A 118 36.04 -5.55 -16.64
CA VAL A 118 36.00 -4.63 -17.80
C VAL A 118 37.35 -3.90 -17.95
N ASP A 119 37.51 -3.02 -18.95
CA ASP A 119 38.77 -2.28 -19.16
C ASP A 119 39.16 -1.55 -17.86
N LYS A 120 40.42 -1.72 -17.43
CA LYS A 120 40.96 -1.18 -16.17
C LYS A 120 40.83 0.35 -16.01
N LYS A 121 40.55 1.08 -17.10
CA LYS A 121 40.25 2.52 -17.06
C LYS A 121 38.89 2.83 -16.44
N ALA A 122 37.94 1.89 -16.46
CA ALA A 122 36.69 2.02 -15.72
C ALA A 122 36.97 1.77 -14.22
N ARG A 123 36.27 2.51 -13.36
CA ARG A 123 36.29 2.34 -11.89
C ARG A 123 34.93 1.88 -11.36
N PHE A 124 33.85 2.37 -11.97
CA PHE A 124 32.48 1.88 -11.79
C PHE A 124 31.76 1.78 -13.15
N TYR A 125 30.68 1.02 -13.25
CA TYR A 125 29.81 0.96 -14.43
C TYR A 125 28.42 0.38 -14.10
N SER A 126 27.37 0.91 -14.71
CA SER A 126 26.00 0.38 -14.64
C SER A 126 25.54 -0.11 -16.01
N GLN A 127 24.70 -1.14 -16.05
CA GLN A 127 24.10 -1.69 -17.27
C GLN A 127 22.68 -1.16 -17.45
N THR A 128 22.53 0.03 -18.03
CA THR A 128 21.21 0.60 -18.32
C THR A 128 20.58 -0.10 -19.53
N PHE A 129 19.25 -0.04 -19.65
CA PHE A 129 18.50 -0.54 -20.80
C PHE A 129 18.85 0.21 -22.10
N GLY A 130 19.40 1.43 -22.01
CA GLY A 130 19.95 2.19 -23.14
C GLY A 130 21.38 1.78 -23.53
N GLY A 131 22.13 1.14 -22.63
CA GLY A 131 23.51 0.70 -22.85
C GLY A 131 24.34 0.71 -21.57
N THR A 132 25.60 0.29 -21.64
CA THR A 132 26.48 0.30 -20.46
C THR A 132 27.09 1.69 -20.25
N VAL A 133 26.95 2.24 -19.04
CA VAL A 133 27.58 3.51 -18.66
C VAL A 133 28.73 3.24 -17.70
N PHE A 134 29.92 3.73 -18.00
CA PHE A 134 31.14 3.55 -17.20
C PHE A 134 31.58 4.89 -16.60
N VAL A 135 32.01 4.89 -15.34
CA VAL A 135 32.74 5.99 -14.70
C VAL A 135 34.22 5.60 -14.63
N THR A 136 35.10 6.40 -15.23
CA THR A 136 36.53 6.06 -15.34
C THR A 136 37.35 6.44 -14.11
N GLU A 137 38.59 5.93 -14.02
CA GLU A 137 39.56 6.29 -12.97
C GLU A 137 39.87 7.79 -12.91
N ASN A 138 39.65 8.54 -14.00
CA ASN A 138 39.82 10.00 -14.11
C ASN A 138 38.48 10.77 -14.08
N GLY A 139 37.37 10.12 -13.70
CA GLY A 139 36.05 10.72 -13.58
C GLY A 139 35.27 10.92 -14.89
N GLU A 140 35.83 10.58 -16.04
CA GLU A 140 35.11 10.63 -17.33
C GLU A 140 33.92 9.63 -17.32
N ILE A 141 32.74 10.05 -17.77
CA ILE A 141 31.55 9.20 -17.91
C ILE A 141 31.46 8.72 -19.38
N VAL A 142 31.37 7.42 -19.60
CA VAL A 142 31.39 6.80 -20.93
C VAL A 142 30.12 5.99 -21.16
N TYR A 143 29.29 6.40 -22.12
CA TYR A 143 28.08 5.70 -22.55
C TYR A 143 28.41 4.81 -23.74
N SER A 144 28.24 3.50 -23.60
CA SER A 144 28.40 2.51 -24.67
C SER A 144 27.02 2.05 -25.15
N LEU A 145 26.51 2.73 -26.16
CA LEU A 145 25.12 2.62 -26.63
C LEU A 145 25.03 1.72 -27.87
N PRO A 146 24.50 0.48 -27.77
CA PRO A 146 24.35 -0.43 -28.90
C PRO A 146 23.12 -0.08 -29.76
N ARG A 147 23.23 -0.25 -31.08
CA ARG A 147 22.11 -0.15 -32.02
C ARG A 147 22.04 -1.38 -32.93
N VAL A 148 20.92 -2.11 -32.84
CA VAL A 148 20.62 -3.25 -33.70
C VAL A 148 19.90 -2.76 -34.96
N GLU A 149 20.55 -2.88 -36.13
CA GLU A 149 19.92 -2.63 -37.42
C GLU A 149 19.21 -3.90 -37.92
N LYS A 150 17.89 -3.83 -38.12
CA LYS A 150 17.10 -4.93 -38.72
C LYS A 150 16.71 -4.59 -40.17
N GLU A 151 17.30 -5.29 -41.12
CA GLU A 151 16.77 -5.45 -42.48
C GLU A 151 16.71 -6.94 -42.85
N THR A 152 15.62 -7.36 -43.49
CA THR A 152 15.46 -8.63 -44.23
C THR A 152 16.12 -9.89 -43.64
N GLY A 153 15.78 -10.22 -42.39
CA GLY A 153 15.87 -11.59 -41.88
C GLY A 153 17.27 -12.17 -41.62
N LYS A 154 18.33 -11.34 -41.60
CA LYS A 154 19.65 -11.75 -41.09
C LYS A 154 20.26 -10.65 -40.23
N GLU A 155 20.50 -10.97 -38.96
CA GLU A 155 21.20 -10.04 -38.06
C GLU A 155 22.64 -9.81 -38.56
N LYS A 156 23.00 -8.53 -38.68
CA LYS A 156 24.37 -8.09 -38.93
C LYS A 156 24.99 -7.66 -37.60
N ALA A 157 26.31 -7.70 -37.51
CA ALA A 157 27.04 -7.31 -36.30
C ALA A 157 26.56 -5.92 -35.79
N ALA A 158 26.21 -5.86 -34.50
CA ALA A 158 25.70 -4.64 -33.88
C ALA A 158 26.70 -3.48 -34.04
N LYS A 159 26.20 -2.33 -34.48
CA LYS A 159 26.96 -1.08 -34.43
C LYS A 159 26.67 -0.41 -33.09
N GLY A 160 27.62 0.31 -32.52
CA GLY A 160 27.40 1.07 -31.29
C GLY A 160 28.03 2.44 -31.38
N VAL A 161 27.55 3.36 -30.54
CA VAL A 161 28.18 4.68 -30.32
C VAL A 161 28.75 4.72 -28.92
N GLY A 162 30.02 5.11 -28.83
CA GLY A 162 30.62 5.54 -27.57
C GLY A 162 30.51 7.06 -27.43
N LEU A 163 29.74 7.54 -26.46
CA LEU A 163 29.83 8.93 -26.00
C LEU A 163 30.70 8.98 -24.74
N LYS A 164 31.53 10.01 -24.60
CA LYS A 164 32.34 10.22 -23.40
C LYS A 164 32.29 11.67 -22.95
N GLU A 165 31.75 11.89 -21.77
CA GLU A 165 31.78 13.16 -21.05
C GLU A 165 33.08 13.28 -20.25
N SER A 166 33.81 14.38 -20.44
CA SER A 166 34.99 14.70 -19.64
C SER A 166 34.99 16.16 -19.21
N PHE A 167 35.33 16.43 -17.96
CA PHE A 167 35.35 17.77 -17.38
C PHE A 167 36.50 18.60 -17.97
N VAL A 168 36.21 19.80 -18.46
CA VAL A 168 37.18 20.67 -19.13
C VAL A 168 37.82 21.60 -18.09
N GLY A 169 39.15 21.49 -17.93
CA GLY A 169 39.90 22.33 -17.01
C GLY A 169 39.75 21.92 -15.54
N SER A 170 39.31 20.69 -15.28
CA SER A 170 39.15 20.09 -13.96
C SER A 170 39.89 18.75 -13.88
N GLU A 171 40.09 18.26 -12.66
CA GLU A 171 40.69 16.96 -12.36
C GLU A 171 39.89 16.32 -11.22
N VAL A 172 39.23 15.19 -11.50
CA VAL A 172 38.48 14.41 -10.51
C VAL A 172 39.46 13.58 -9.68
N LYS A 173 39.41 13.71 -8.35
CA LYS A 173 40.42 13.14 -7.44
C LYS A 173 39.90 12.00 -6.59
N GLU A 174 38.62 12.06 -6.22
CA GLU A 174 37.96 11.07 -5.38
C GLU A 174 36.74 10.56 -6.15
N ILE A 175 36.62 9.23 -6.26
CA ILE A 175 35.51 8.57 -6.95
C ILE A 175 35.13 7.38 -6.08
N VAL A 176 33.97 7.47 -5.44
CA VAL A 176 33.55 6.56 -4.39
C VAL A 176 32.14 6.07 -4.72
N GLY A 177 31.94 4.76 -4.59
CA GLY A 177 30.61 4.20 -4.63
C GLY A 177 29.90 4.51 -3.32
N MET A 178 28.74 5.16 -3.40
CA MET A 178 27.93 5.58 -2.26
C MET A 178 26.65 4.74 -2.19
N SER A 179 26.17 4.49 -0.98
CA SER A 179 25.08 3.55 -0.70
C SER A 179 25.36 2.18 -1.36
N LYS A 180 26.36 1.44 -0.84
CA LYS A 180 26.71 0.11 -1.36
C LYS A 180 25.44 -0.75 -1.34
N THR A 181 24.97 -1.18 -2.51
CA THR A 181 23.78 -2.03 -2.57
C THR A 181 24.12 -3.46 -2.20
N THR A 182 23.07 -4.19 -1.89
CA THR A 182 23.05 -5.61 -1.56
C THR A 182 23.34 -6.49 -2.77
N THR A 183 23.20 -5.97 -4.00
CA THR A 183 23.56 -6.67 -5.23
C THR A 183 25.07 -6.77 -5.36
N GLU A 184 25.58 -8.00 -5.54
CA GLU A 184 26.98 -8.27 -5.90
C GLU A 184 27.06 -9.00 -7.23
N VAL A 185 28.08 -8.69 -8.04
CA VAL A 185 28.17 -9.20 -9.42
C VAL A 185 29.34 -10.16 -9.58
N ASN A 186 29.08 -11.26 -10.29
CA ASN A 186 30.04 -12.34 -10.52
C ASN A 186 30.35 -12.47 -12.03
N TYR A 187 31.64 -12.47 -12.39
CA TYR A 187 32.13 -12.57 -13.76
C TYR A 187 33.00 -13.83 -13.97
N PHE A 188 32.40 -14.89 -14.52
CA PHE A 188 33.05 -16.17 -14.81
C PHE A 188 33.59 -16.22 -16.26
N LYS A 189 34.68 -15.48 -16.54
CA LYS A 189 35.18 -15.27 -17.91
C LYS A 189 36.09 -16.40 -18.42
N GLY A 190 35.47 -17.46 -18.95
CA GLY A 190 36.15 -18.61 -19.56
C GLY A 190 36.61 -19.67 -18.55
N ALA A 191 37.31 -20.70 -19.03
CA ALA A 191 37.66 -21.89 -18.22
C ALA A 191 38.82 -21.70 -17.23
N ASP A 192 39.40 -20.50 -17.13
CA ASP A 192 40.52 -20.18 -16.24
C ASP A 192 39.97 -19.45 -15.00
N SER A 193 39.87 -20.15 -13.88
CA SER A 193 39.27 -19.61 -12.65
C SER A 193 40.06 -18.47 -12.02
N SER A 194 41.34 -18.26 -12.38
CA SER A 194 42.11 -17.08 -11.94
C SER A 194 41.60 -15.77 -12.56
N LYS A 195 40.86 -15.88 -13.68
CA LYS A 195 40.20 -14.76 -14.37
C LYS A 195 38.76 -14.54 -13.91
N TRP A 196 38.26 -15.37 -12.99
CA TRP A 196 36.95 -15.14 -12.39
C TRP A 196 37.04 -13.99 -11.39
N ARG A 197 35.96 -13.22 -11.27
CA ARG A 197 35.77 -12.21 -10.24
C ARG A 197 34.43 -12.47 -9.59
N THR A 198 34.39 -12.50 -8.27
CA THR A 198 33.20 -12.84 -7.50
C THR A 198 33.03 -11.83 -6.39
N ASN A 199 31.79 -11.60 -5.97
CA ASN A 199 31.44 -10.66 -4.90
C ASN A 199 31.86 -9.21 -5.25
N ILE A 200 31.81 -8.83 -6.53
CA ILE A 200 32.13 -7.46 -6.95
C ILE A 200 31.05 -6.54 -6.37
N PRO A 201 31.39 -5.55 -5.52
CA PRO A 201 30.41 -4.71 -4.87
C PRO A 201 29.72 -3.77 -5.88
N THR A 202 28.44 -3.48 -5.64
CA THR A 202 27.69 -2.48 -6.40
C THR A 202 27.16 -1.37 -5.48
N TYR A 203 26.76 -0.24 -6.05
CA TYR A 203 26.46 1.00 -5.34
C TYR A 203 25.28 1.72 -6.00
N GLY A 204 24.35 2.26 -5.20
CA GLY A 204 23.20 3.00 -5.72
C GLY A 204 23.62 4.30 -6.39
N PHE A 205 24.71 4.90 -5.89
CA PHE A 205 25.26 6.14 -6.39
C PHE A 205 26.78 6.03 -6.62
N VAL A 206 27.32 6.87 -7.50
CA VAL A 206 28.76 7.13 -7.57
C VAL A 206 29.00 8.62 -7.36
N ASP A 207 29.68 8.95 -6.27
CA ASP A 207 30.15 10.30 -5.97
C ASP A 207 31.51 10.52 -6.64
N LEU A 208 31.65 11.62 -7.37
CA LEU A 208 32.90 12.07 -8.00
C LEU A 208 33.59 13.19 -7.21
N GLY A 209 33.11 13.49 -6.00
CA GLY A 209 33.63 14.54 -5.12
C GLY A 209 33.54 15.92 -5.78
N GLU A 210 34.43 16.83 -5.38
CA GLU A 210 34.56 18.16 -6.01
C GLU A 210 35.14 18.05 -7.43
N VAL A 211 34.26 17.87 -8.42
CA VAL A 211 34.58 17.85 -9.84
C VAL A 211 35.04 19.23 -10.36
N TYR A 212 34.65 20.33 -9.71
CA TYR A 212 35.32 21.63 -9.84
C TYR A 212 35.50 22.23 -8.44
N GLN A 213 36.35 23.26 -8.30
CA GLN A 213 36.54 23.94 -7.01
C GLN A 213 35.20 24.46 -6.45
N GLY A 214 34.74 23.87 -5.35
CA GLY A 214 33.44 24.16 -4.73
C GLY A 214 32.22 23.58 -5.45
N ILE A 215 32.38 22.62 -6.36
CA ILE A 215 31.26 21.98 -7.09
C ILE A 215 31.40 20.45 -7.02
N GLY A 216 30.51 19.82 -6.26
CA GLY A 216 30.34 18.37 -6.17
C GLY A 216 29.50 17.79 -7.32
N MET A 217 29.61 16.49 -7.58
CA MET A 217 28.69 15.79 -8.48
C MET A 217 28.50 14.30 -8.11
N ILE A 218 27.24 13.89 -8.00
CA ILE A 218 26.81 12.50 -7.74
C ILE A 218 26.06 11.96 -8.97
N LEU A 219 26.23 10.66 -9.24
CA LEU A 219 25.53 9.94 -10.32
C LEU A 219 24.57 8.89 -9.75
N ARG A 220 23.37 8.79 -10.32
CA ARG A 220 22.39 7.69 -10.11
C ARG A 220 22.03 7.09 -11.47
N ALA A 221 21.83 5.78 -11.54
CA ALA A 221 21.47 5.10 -12.78
C ALA A 221 20.11 4.40 -12.63
N HIS A 222 19.21 4.63 -13.59
CA HIS A 222 17.86 4.09 -13.63
C HIS A 222 17.46 3.78 -15.08
N GLY A 223 16.64 2.76 -15.31
CA GLY A 223 16.07 2.37 -16.61
C GLY A 223 17.00 2.55 -17.82
N ASN A 224 16.77 3.59 -18.62
CA ASN A 224 17.57 3.90 -19.81
C ASN A 224 18.71 4.92 -19.58
N ASN A 225 18.81 5.55 -18.41
CA ASN A 225 19.48 6.83 -18.19
C ASN A 225 20.47 6.83 -16.99
N VAL A 226 21.24 7.92 -16.87
CA VAL A 226 22.07 8.23 -15.71
C VAL A 226 21.90 9.71 -15.34
N GLU A 227 21.26 9.95 -14.20
CA GLU A 227 21.10 11.25 -13.56
C GLU A 227 22.43 11.79 -13.06
N LYS A 228 22.54 13.13 -13.04
CA LYS A 228 23.73 13.86 -12.59
C LYS A 228 23.26 14.96 -11.65
N ILE A 229 23.48 14.75 -10.36
CA ILE A 229 23.16 15.73 -9.33
C ILE A 229 24.41 16.59 -9.12
N PHE A 230 24.33 17.89 -9.41
CA PHE A 230 25.42 18.84 -9.14
C PHE A 230 25.14 19.62 -7.86
N THR A 231 26.17 19.80 -7.03
CA THR A 231 26.08 20.55 -5.76
C THR A 231 27.11 21.67 -5.77
N VAL A 232 26.65 22.92 -5.91
CA VAL A 232 27.48 24.12 -6.07
C VAL A 232 27.50 24.87 -4.74
N LYS A 233 28.62 24.81 -4.02
CA LYS A 233 28.80 25.42 -2.70
C LYS A 233 28.78 26.96 -2.76
N PRO A 234 28.49 27.65 -1.64
CA PRO A 234 28.58 29.11 -1.54
C PRO A 234 29.90 29.67 -2.12
N GLY A 235 29.79 30.70 -2.95
CA GLY A 235 30.89 31.36 -3.65
C GLY A 235 31.48 30.60 -4.84
N ALA A 236 31.04 29.36 -5.12
CA ALA A 236 31.41 28.65 -6.32
C ALA A 236 30.68 29.20 -7.56
N ASP A 237 31.08 28.73 -8.74
CA ASP A 237 30.62 29.30 -10.01
C ASP A 237 30.19 28.23 -11.02
N PRO A 238 28.87 27.99 -11.21
CA PRO A 238 28.34 26.90 -12.02
C PRO A 238 28.69 27.05 -13.50
N GLU A 239 28.99 28.27 -13.96
CA GLU A 239 29.52 28.50 -15.30
C GLU A 239 30.92 27.90 -15.53
N LYS A 240 31.64 27.49 -14.48
CA LYS A 240 32.87 26.70 -14.63
C LYS A 240 32.57 25.26 -15.07
N ILE A 241 31.34 24.77 -14.88
CA ILE A 241 30.93 23.44 -15.34
C ILE A 241 30.93 23.46 -16.88
N ARG A 242 31.94 22.80 -17.47
CA ARG A 242 32.13 22.67 -18.91
C ARG A 242 32.51 21.22 -19.22
N ILE A 243 31.55 20.45 -19.70
CA ILE A 243 31.69 19.01 -19.97
C ILE A 243 31.85 18.81 -21.47
N LYS A 244 32.94 18.18 -21.89
CA LYS A 244 33.19 17.82 -23.28
C LYS A 244 32.64 16.43 -23.56
N MET A 245 31.65 16.34 -24.44
CA MET A 245 31.10 15.08 -24.95
C MET A 245 31.82 14.65 -26.24
N SER A 246 32.87 13.87 -26.07
CA SER A 246 33.60 13.24 -27.17
C SER A 246 32.78 12.07 -27.74
N GLY A 247 32.80 11.86 -29.06
CA GLY A 247 31.95 10.86 -29.75
C GLY A 247 30.68 11.46 -30.36
N ALA A 248 30.22 12.61 -29.84
CA ALA A 248 29.27 13.46 -30.55
C ALA A 248 29.98 14.25 -31.67
N LYS A 249 29.29 14.47 -32.79
CA LYS A 249 29.69 15.39 -33.87
C LYS A 249 29.46 16.84 -33.47
N THR A 250 28.29 17.07 -32.87
CA THR A 250 27.90 18.34 -32.25
C THR A 250 26.89 18.06 -31.15
N LEU A 251 26.83 18.95 -30.18
CA LEU A 251 25.75 19.11 -29.23
C LEU A 251 24.88 20.27 -29.67
N LYS A 252 23.59 20.18 -29.37
CA LYS A 252 22.59 21.25 -29.51
C LYS A 252 21.58 21.08 -28.39
N THR A 253 20.98 22.17 -27.93
CA THR A 253 19.70 22.08 -27.22
C THR A 253 18.56 21.89 -28.22
N ASN A 254 17.50 21.20 -27.80
CA ASN A 254 16.22 21.20 -28.52
C ASN A 254 15.26 22.24 -27.89
N PRO A 255 14.06 22.49 -28.46
CA PRO A 255 13.10 23.43 -27.90
C PRO A 255 12.61 23.08 -26.49
N ALA A 256 12.64 21.81 -26.08
CA ALA A 256 12.30 21.37 -24.72
C ALA A 256 13.45 21.56 -23.71
N GLY A 257 14.56 22.20 -24.09
CA GLY A 257 15.70 22.45 -23.23
C GLY A 257 16.62 21.24 -23.02
N GLU A 258 16.33 20.09 -23.63
CA GLU A 258 17.13 18.88 -23.56
C GLU A 258 18.44 18.99 -24.33
N LEU A 259 19.50 18.33 -23.85
CA LEU A 259 20.78 18.25 -24.58
C LEU A 259 20.74 17.11 -25.61
N LYS A 260 20.91 17.46 -26.87
CA LYS A 260 20.93 16.52 -27.99
C LYS A 260 22.35 16.35 -28.56
N ALA A 261 22.90 15.15 -28.41
CA ALA A 261 24.17 14.74 -28.96
C ALA A 261 23.98 14.07 -30.33
N GLU A 262 24.43 14.71 -31.41
CA GLU A 262 24.37 14.14 -32.76
C GLU A 262 25.52 13.16 -33.00
N THR A 263 25.22 11.94 -33.41
CA THR A 263 26.21 10.85 -33.57
C THR A 263 26.13 10.23 -34.98
N ASP A 264 27.00 9.27 -35.30
CA ASP A 264 26.91 8.51 -36.56
C ASP A 264 25.70 7.56 -36.64
N LEU A 265 25.11 7.17 -35.52
CA LEU A 265 23.96 6.26 -35.47
C LEU A 265 22.65 6.92 -35.04
N GLY A 266 22.56 8.26 -35.08
CA GLY A 266 21.37 9.02 -34.65
C GLY A 266 21.70 10.00 -33.54
N ALA A 267 20.66 10.61 -32.95
CA ALA A 267 20.84 11.49 -31.80
C ALA A 267 20.62 10.73 -30.48
N VAL A 268 21.37 11.13 -29.45
CA VAL A 268 21.15 10.74 -28.05
C VAL A 268 20.68 11.99 -27.32
N THR A 269 19.64 11.87 -26.52
CA THR A 269 19.03 13.00 -25.78
C THR A 269 19.27 12.81 -24.28
N PHE A 270 19.52 13.90 -23.57
CA PHE A 270 19.61 13.96 -22.12
C PHE A 270 18.60 15.00 -21.61
N SER A 271 17.91 14.67 -20.51
CA SER A 271 16.86 15.51 -19.91
C SER A 271 17.31 16.94 -19.63
N LYS A 272 16.38 17.90 -19.70
CA LYS A 272 16.59 19.30 -19.31
C LYS A 272 17.04 19.36 -17.83
N PRO A 273 18.04 20.19 -17.47
CA PRO A 273 18.44 20.38 -16.08
C PRO A 273 17.40 21.23 -15.35
N LEU A 274 17.29 21.02 -14.04
CA LEU A 274 16.51 21.83 -13.10
C LEU A 274 17.43 22.17 -11.93
N ALA A 275 17.50 23.43 -11.51
CA ALA A 275 18.38 23.87 -10.43
C ALA A 275 17.60 24.58 -9.33
N TYR A 276 18.07 24.51 -8.09
CA TYR A 276 17.44 25.15 -6.93
C TYR A 276 18.42 25.42 -5.79
N GLN A 277 18.07 26.36 -4.91
CA GLN A 277 18.80 26.65 -3.67
C GLN A 277 17.91 26.46 -2.46
N GLU A 278 18.48 26.01 -1.34
CA GLU A 278 17.79 25.99 -0.05
C GLU A 278 18.15 27.26 0.74
N ILE A 279 17.21 28.21 0.78
CA ILE A 279 17.37 29.51 1.43
C ILE A 279 16.30 29.62 2.51
N GLU A 280 16.72 29.72 3.77
CA GLU A 280 15.80 29.85 4.92
C GLU A 280 14.82 28.66 5.07
N GLY A 281 15.23 27.48 4.59
CA GLY A 281 14.42 26.26 4.57
C GLY A 281 13.56 26.11 3.32
N GLN A 282 13.67 27.04 2.35
CA GLN A 282 12.82 27.16 1.17
C GLN A 282 13.56 26.85 -0.15
N ARG A 283 12.98 26.02 -1.02
CA ARG A 283 13.55 25.55 -2.28
C ARG A 283 13.31 26.56 -3.42
N ARG A 284 14.22 27.52 -3.55
CA ARG A 284 14.16 28.52 -4.64
C ARG A 284 14.73 27.96 -5.92
N TYR A 285 13.88 27.61 -6.88
CA TYR A 285 14.31 27.23 -8.22
C TYR A 285 15.07 28.37 -8.92
N VAL A 286 16.13 28.00 -9.62
CA VAL A 286 17.00 28.90 -10.38
C VAL A 286 16.98 28.44 -11.83
N GLU A 287 16.73 29.34 -12.77
CA GLU A 287 16.70 28.98 -14.18
C GLU A 287 18.07 28.47 -14.60
N VAL A 288 18.10 27.24 -15.12
CA VAL A 288 19.30 26.61 -15.66
C VAL A 288 19.02 26.10 -17.06
N ILE A 289 19.94 26.41 -17.98
CA ILE A 289 19.89 25.93 -19.36
C ILE A 289 21.23 25.33 -19.77
N TYR A 290 21.19 24.34 -20.66
CA TYR A 290 22.39 23.88 -21.34
C TYR A 290 22.90 24.93 -22.32
N ILE A 291 24.17 25.29 -22.20
CA ILE A 291 24.90 26.08 -23.19
C ILE A 291 25.93 25.20 -23.90
N THR A 292 25.90 25.20 -25.24
CA THR A 292 26.71 24.28 -26.07
C THR A 292 27.73 24.99 -26.96
N ASP A 293 29.00 24.56 -26.91
CA ASP A 293 30.06 24.92 -27.88
C ASP A 293 30.58 23.66 -28.57
N LYS A 294 30.11 23.42 -29.81
CA LYS A 294 30.48 22.27 -30.65
C LYS A 294 30.23 20.94 -29.96
N THR A 295 31.23 20.40 -29.27
CA THR A 295 31.18 19.11 -28.54
C THR A 295 31.33 19.29 -27.03
N LYS A 296 31.16 20.51 -26.53
CA LYS A 296 31.07 20.82 -25.11
C LYS A 296 29.67 21.31 -24.78
N TYR A 297 29.21 20.97 -23.59
CA TYR A 297 28.11 21.65 -22.94
C TYR A 297 28.55 22.19 -21.58
N GLY A 298 27.72 23.01 -20.99
CA GLY A 298 27.81 23.45 -19.62
C GLY A 298 26.46 24.03 -19.21
N PHE A 299 26.41 24.63 -18.03
CA PHE A 299 25.24 25.34 -17.57
C PHE A 299 25.45 26.84 -17.71
N TYR A 300 24.42 27.53 -18.18
CA TYR A 300 24.15 28.91 -17.79
C TYR A 300 23.08 28.82 -16.70
N VAL A 301 23.32 29.55 -15.62
CA VAL A 301 22.44 29.62 -14.45
C VAL A 301 22.11 31.10 -14.27
N SER A 302 20.83 31.44 -14.12
CA SER A 302 20.39 32.81 -13.85
C SER A 302 20.94 33.37 -12.54
N ASP A 303 20.72 34.65 -12.25
CA ASP A 303 21.15 35.24 -10.98
C ASP A 303 20.58 34.47 -9.77
N TYR A 304 21.43 34.18 -8.79
CA TYR A 304 21.13 33.36 -7.62
C TYR A 304 21.97 33.80 -6.40
N ASP A 305 21.58 33.40 -5.20
CA ASP A 305 22.28 33.75 -3.96
C ASP A 305 23.62 32.99 -3.84
N ARG A 306 24.71 33.71 -4.07
CA ARG A 306 26.07 33.18 -3.98
C ARG A 306 26.50 32.83 -2.55
N GLU A 307 25.74 33.17 -1.51
CA GLU A 307 26.01 32.77 -0.12
C GLU A 307 25.34 31.43 0.27
N LYS A 308 24.55 30.83 -0.65
CA LYS A 308 23.80 29.58 -0.44
C LYS A 308 24.26 28.50 -1.41
N GLU A 309 23.97 27.25 -1.06
CA GLU A 309 24.24 26.10 -1.93
C GLU A 309 23.20 26.05 -3.07
N LEU A 310 23.60 25.55 -4.23
CA LEU A 310 22.77 25.39 -5.42
C LEU A 310 22.86 23.94 -5.91
N ILE A 311 21.74 23.22 -5.90
CA ILE A 311 21.58 21.84 -6.37
C ILE A 311 21.03 21.84 -7.81
N ILE A 312 21.29 20.78 -8.57
CA ILE A 312 20.72 20.57 -9.92
C ILE A 312 20.23 19.10 -10.05
N ASP A 313 18.90 18.84 -10.11
CA ASP A 313 18.25 17.50 -9.97
C ASP A 313 16.78 17.44 -10.49
N PRO A 314 16.21 16.32 -11.02
CA PRO A 314 14.86 16.30 -11.64
C PRO A 314 13.90 15.10 -11.35
N VAL A 315 12.92 15.19 -10.42
CA VAL A 315 11.73 14.26 -10.35
C VAL A 315 10.45 14.96 -9.84
N LEU A 316 9.33 14.82 -10.57
CA LEU A 316 7.92 15.16 -10.24
C LEU A 316 7.00 14.30 -11.17
N ALA A 317 5.67 14.45 -11.14
CA ALA A 317 4.79 14.14 -12.28
C ALA A 317 3.64 15.17 -12.37
N SER A 318 3.68 16.06 -13.36
CA SER A 318 2.79 17.24 -13.45
C SER A 318 2.76 17.83 -14.86
N THR A 319 1.60 18.31 -15.31
CA THR A 319 1.36 18.81 -16.69
C THR A 319 0.44 20.03 -16.68
N TYR A 320 0.61 20.94 -17.65
CA TYR A 320 -0.47 21.84 -18.06
C TYR A 320 -1.52 21.09 -18.89
N LEU A 321 -2.70 21.67 -19.01
CA LEU A 321 -3.83 21.23 -19.83
C LEU A 321 -4.61 22.46 -20.32
N GLY A 322 -4.21 23.00 -21.47
CA GLY A 322 -4.81 24.23 -22.00
C GLY A 322 -4.55 24.48 -23.48
N GLY A 323 -4.95 25.66 -23.94
CA GLY A 323 -4.77 26.20 -25.28
C GLY A 323 -4.29 27.65 -25.24
N THR A 324 -4.89 28.55 -26.03
CA THR A 324 -4.47 29.97 -26.11
C THR A 324 -5.42 30.97 -25.43
N GLY A 325 -6.52 30.48 -24.86
CA GLY A 325 -7.41 31.24 -23.98
C GLY A 325 -7.34 30.66 -22.56
N ASN A 326 -7.98 31.32 -21.60
CA ASN A 326 -8.02 30.83 -20.22
C ASN A 326 -8.75 29.49 -20.13
N ASP A 327 -8.16 28.56 -19.39
CA ASP A 327 -8.62 27.20 -19.16
C ASP A 327 -8.56 26.89 -17.64
N TYR A 328 -9.66 26.41 -17.07
CA TYR A 328 -9.83 26.22 -15.61
C TYR A 328 -10.31 24.80 -15.32
N GLY A 329 -9.58 24.04 -14.50
CA GLY A 329 -9.90 22.63 -14.18
C GLY A 329 -10.60 22.46 -12.83
N TYR A 330 -11.93 22.39 -12.83
CA TYR A 330 -12.72 22.44 -11.59
C TYR A 330 -12.96 21.09 -10.90
N ALA A 331 -12.92 19.97 -11.63
CA ALA A 331 -13.23 18.66 -11.02
C ALA A 331 -12.51 17.49 -11.69
N ILE A 332 -12.19 16.47 -10.88
CA ILE A 332 -11.38 15.31 -11.25
C ILE A 332 -12.01 14.00 -10.74
N THR A 333 -11.89 12.92 -11.50
CA THR A 333 -12.23 11.54 -11.09
C THR A 333 -11.30 10.54 -11.78
N ILE A 334 -11.08 9.38 -11.18
CA ILE A 334 -10.09 8.39 -11.62
C ILE A 334 -10.80 7.05 -11.91
N ASN A 335 -10.25 6.20 -12.79
CA ASN A 335 -10.73 4.83 -12.99
C ASN A 335 -9.82 3.78 -12.30
N GLN A 336 -10.26 2.52 -12.28
CA GLN A 336 -9.49 1.41 -11.68
C GLN A 336 -8.15 1.14 -12.41
N ASP A 337 -8.03 1.51 -13.68
CA ASP A 337 -6.79 1.41 -14.47
C ASP A 337 -5.79 2.55 -14.19
N GLY A 338 -6.21 3.58 -13.43
CA GLY A 338 -5.42 4.77 -13.09
C GLY A 338 -5.55 5.95 -14.08
N ASP A 339 -6.38 5.86 -15.12
CA ASP A 339 -6.65 7.00 -16.00
C ASP A 339 -7.41 8.11 -15.26
N VAL A 340 -7.03 9.35 -15.55
CA VAL A 340 -7.49 10.56 -14.88
C VAL A 340 -8.47 11.30 -15.77
N TYR A 341 -9.67 11.58 -15.28
CA TYR A 341 -10.73 12.28 -16.00
C TYR A 341 -10.94 13.66 -15.35
N VAL A 342 -10.80 14.72 -16.13
CA VAL A 342 -10.91 16.11 -15.70
C VAL A 342 -12.03 16.81 -16.47
N THR A 343 -12.77 17.69 -15.79
CA THR A 343 -13.66 18.66 -16.43
C THR A 343 -13.43 20.07 -15.88
N GLY A 344 -13.90 21.06 -16.63
CA GLY A 344 -13.63 22.46 -16.36
C GLY A 344 -14.28 23.37 -17.39
N SER A 345 -13.82 24.61 -17.51
CA SER A 345 -14.23 25.54 -18.57
C SER A 345 -13.03 26.05 -19.36
N THR A 346 -13.22 26.18 -20.68
CA THR A 346 -12.19 26.62 -21.62
C THR A 346 -12.68 27.80 -22.45
N THR A 347 -11.81 28.79 -22.69
CA THR A 347 -12.01 29.82 -23.73
C THR A 347 -11.08 29.61 -24.93
N SER A 348 -10.27 28.56 -24.88
CA SER A 348 -9.32 28.18 -25.92
C SER A 348 -10.02 27.62 -27.16
N THR A 349 -9.93 28.33 -28.29
CA THR A 349 -10.36 27.80 -29.60
C THR A 349 -9.57 26.55 -30.05
N ASN A 350 -8.42 26.30 -29.42
CA ASN A 350 -7.46 25.26 -29.73
C ASN A 350 -7.19 24.33 -28.53
N PHE A 351 -8.13 24.22 -27.59
CA PHE A 351 -8.03 23.26 -26.48
C PHE A 351 -7.75 21.84 -27.03
N PRO A 352 -6.93 21.02 -26.34
CA PRO A 352 -6.38 19.77 -26.87
C PRO A 352 -7.45 18.66 -27.00
N THR A 353 -8.28 18.74 -28.04
CA THR A 353 -9.28 17.72 -28.37
C THR A 353 -8.70 16.59 -29.23
N THR A 354 -9.31 15.40 -29.13
CA THR A 354 -8.83 14.19 -29.81
C THR A 354 -9.66 13.79 -31.02
N SER A 355 -9.04 13.13 -32.00
CA SER A 355 -9.73 12.60 -33.18
C SER A 355 -10.84 11.61 -32.79
N GLY A 356 -12.09 11.94 -33.12
CA GLY A 356 -13.27 11.12 -32.76
C GLY A 356 -13.90 11.47 -31.41
N ALA A 357 -13.48 12.57 -30.77
CA ALA A 357 -14.20 13.18 -29.66
C ALA A 357 -15.64 13.59 -30.06
N PHE A 358 -16.49 13.79 -29.04
CA PHE A 358 -17.89 14.20 -29.24
C PHE A 358 -18.02 15.55 -29.97
N ASP A 359 -17.24 16.56 -29.59
CA ASP A 359 -17.06 17.81 -30.32
C ASP A 359 -15.59 18.28 -30.25
N THR A 360 -15.08 18.72 -31.39
CA THR A 360 -13.73 19.28 -31.59
C THR A 360 -13.76 20.77 -31.91
N SER A 361 -14.92 21.43 -31.73
CA SER A 361 -15.18 22.80 -32.18
C SER A 361 -15.62 23.68 -31.00
N PHE A 362 -14.92 24.79 -30.81
CA PHE A 362 -15.25 25.81 -29.81
C PHE A 362 -16.35 26.76 -30.31
N ASN A 363 -17.35 27.06 -29.48
CA ASN A 363 -18.59 27.74 -29.86
C ASN A 363 -18.69 29.21 -29.39
N THR A 364 -17.56 29.92 -29.38
CA THR A 364 -17.40 31.40 -29.27
C THR A 364 -17.48 32.05 -27.89
N ALA A 365 -18.07 31.39 -26.90
CA ALA A 365 -17.99 31.76 -25.48
C ALA A 365 -17.31 30.61 -24.71
N ALA A 366 -17.09 30.73 -23.40
CA ALA A 366 -16.49 29.64 -22.63
C ALA A 366 -17.29 28.33 -22.81
N ASP A 367 -16.63 27.24 -23.18
CA ASP A 367 -17.25 25.91 -23.32
C ASP A 367 -16.76 25.00 -22.19
N VAL A 368 -17.50 23.93 -21.88
CA VAL A 368 -17.01 22.88 -20.97
C VAL A 368 -16.00 22.02 -21.71
N PHE A 369 -14.92 21.61 -21.05
CA PHE A 369 -14.05 20.54 -21.56
C PHE A 369 -14.21 19.26 -20.72
N VAL A 370 -13.97 18.11 -21.34
CA VAL A 370 -13.83 16.83 -20.64
C VAL A 370 -12.63 16.09 -21.22
N THR A 371 -11.62 15.83 -20.40
CA THR A 371 -10.33 15.25 -20.81
C THR A 371 -10.03 14.00 -19.99
N ARG A 372 -9.53 12.95 -20.65
CA ARG A 372 -8.96 11.74 -20.06
C ARG A 372 -7.46 11.72 -20.33
N LEU A 373 -6.66 11.73 -19.26
CA LEU A 373 -5.21 11.56 -19.25
C LEU A 373 -4.83 10.15 -18.80
N ASN A 374 -3.63 9.70 -19.14
CA ASN A 374 -3.03 8.49 -18.57
C ASN A 374 -2.47 8.75 -17.15
N SER A 375 -2.22 7.68 -16.39
CA SER A 375 -1.85 7.73 -14.96
C SER A 375 -0.51 8.40 -14.62
N ASN A 376 0.37 8.60 -15.61
CA ASN A 376 1.63 9.34 -15.46
C ASN A 376 1.57 10.76 -16.07
N LEU A 377 0.40 11.19 -16.54
CA LEU A 377 0.14 12.53 -17.09
C LEU A 377 0.97 12.89 -18.35
N SER A 378 1.51 11.87 -19.05
CA SER A 378 2.31 12.05 -20.26
C SER A 378 1.51 12.11 -21.56
N ALA A 379 0.20 11.81 -21.52
CA ALA A 379 -0.65 11.79 -22.71
C ALA A 379 -2.13 12.01 -22.41
N VAL A 380 -2.76 12.91 -23.18
CA VAL A 380 -4.23 12.93 -23.36
C VAL A 380 -4.65 11.72 -24.19
N ILE A 381 -5.49 10.86 -23.61
CA ILE A 381 -6.09 9.67 -24.23
C ILE A 381 -7.31 10.06 -25.07
N SER A 382 -8.21 10.87 -24.49
CA SER A 382 -9.38 11.41 -25.19
C SER A 382 -9.80 12.76 -24.59
N SER A 383 -10.32 13.68 -25.40
CA SER A 383 -10.68 15.02 -24.96
C SER A 383 -11.68 15.69 -25.91
N THR A 384 -12.70 16.34 -25.36
CA THR A 384 -13.83 16.97 -26.08
C THR A 384 -14.19 18.34 -25.52
N TYR A 385 -14.80 19.19 -26.35
CA TYR A 385 -15.69 20.25 -25.86
C TYR A 385 -17.10 19.71 -25.57
N LEU A 386 -17.85 20.45 -24.76
CA LEU A 386 -19.28 20.28 -24.48
C LEU A 386 -19.90 21.65 -24.19
N GLY A 387 -20.58 22.25 -25.17
CA GLY A 387 -21.17 23.58 -25.00
C GLY A 387 -21.86 24.11 -26.24
N GLY A 388 -22.20 25.39 -26.21
CA GLY A 388 -22.96 26.09 -27.25
C GLY A 388 -22.55 27.56 -27.40
N SER A 389 -23.46 28.42 -27.85
CA SER A 389 -23.13 29.81 -28.21
C SER A 389 -23.05 30.78 -27.02
N GLY A 390 -23.19 30.30 -25.78
CA GLY A 390 -23.10 31.06 -24.53
C GLY A 390 -22.07 30.44 -23.59
N ALA A 391 -21.77 31.11 -22.48
CA ALA A 391 -20.78 30.61 -21.53
C ALA A 391 -21.31 29.40 -20.73
N ASP A 392 -20.57 28.31 -20.78
CA ASP A 392 -20.89 27.01 -20.21
C ASP A 392 -19.70 26.54 -19.33
N PHE A 393 -19.99 26.11 -18.09
CA PHE A 393 -18.98 25.78 -17.07
C PHE A 393 -19.27 24.41 -16.47
N GLY A 394 -18.31 23.48 -16.50
CA GLY A 394 -18.44 22.15 -15.87
C GLY A 394 -17.82 22.12 -14.49
N TYR A 395 -18.65 22.19 -13.44
CA TYR A 395 -18.20 22.26 -12.04
C TYR A 395 -18.04 20.90 -11.37
N GLY A 396 -18.56 19.81 -11.94
CA GLY A 396 -18.48 18.49 -11.33
C GLY A 396 -18.44 17.35 -12.34
N ILE A 397 -17.65 16.32 -12.03
CA ILE A 397 -17.51 15.09 -12.81
C ILE A 397 -17.71 13.85 -11.92
N ALA A 398 -18.38 12.83 -12.45
CA ALA A 398 -18.54 11.53 -11.79
C ALA A 398 -18.56 10.39 -12.83
N ARG A 399 -18.41 9.14 -12.38
CA ARG A 399 -18.49 7.95 -13.25
C ARG A 399 -19.47 6.92 -12.69
N ASP A 400 -20.15 6.18 -13.57
CA ASP A 400 -20.91 4.98 -13.18
C ASP A 400 -20.07 3.70 -13.26
N GLU A 401 -20.59 2.58 -12.75
CA GLU A 401 -19.93 1.26 -12.74
C GLU A 401 -19.58 0.73 -14.15
N ASN A 402 -20.28 1.21 -15.19
CA ASN A 402 -19.96 0.86 -16.59
C ASN A 402 -18.89 1.82 -17.17
N GLY A 403 -18.38 2.74 -16.35
CA GLY A 403 -17.36 3.73 -16.68
C GLY A 403 -17.86 4.94 -17.47
N ASN A 404 -19.17 5.11 -17.67
CA ASN A 404 -19.69 6.29 -18.36
C ASN A 404 -19.39 7.54 -17.53
N VAL A 405 -19.05 8.64 -18.19
CA VAL A 405 -18.65 9.90 -17.55
C VAL A 405 -19.86 10.83 -17.48
N TYR A 406 -20.16 11.37 -16.31
CA TYR A 406 -21.21 12.37 -16.11
C TYR A 406 -20.58 13.69 -15.74
N VAL A 407 -21.08 14.77 -16.34
CA VAL A 407 -20.62 16.14 -16.08
C VAL A 407 -21.83 17.00 -15.73
N THR A 408 -21.68 17.88 -14.75
CA THR A 408 -22.68 18.87 -14.36
C THR A 408 -22.08 20.25 -14.23
N GLY A 409 -22.92 21.27 -14.25
CA GLY A 409 -22.50 22.65 -14.15
C GLY A 409 -23.61 23.63 -14.49
N SER A 410 -23.26 24.79 -15.03
CA SER A 410 -24.22 25.80 -15.51
C SER A 410 -23.96 26.19 -16.96
N THR A 411 -25.02 26.41 -17.72
CA THR A 411 -24.98 26.77 -19.15
C THR A 411 -25.77 28.05 -19.42
N ALA A 412 -25.17 28.99 -20.13
CA ALA A 412 -25.86 30.15 -20.70
C ALA A 412 -26.30 29.91 -22.17
N SER A 413 -25.80 28.85 -22.82
CA SER A 413 -26.17 28.47 -24.17
C SER A 413 -27.64 28.11 -24.33
N THR A 414 -28.33 28.73 -25.30
CA THR A 414 -29.70 28.33 -25.71
C THR A 414 -29.72 27.11 -26.64
N ASN A 415 -28.54 26.74 -27.14
CA ASN A 415 -28.27 25.61 -28.03
C ASN A 415 -27.32 24.58 -27.38
N PHE A 416 -27.26 24.51 -26.05
CA PHE A 416 -26.46 23.51 -25.35
C PHE A 416 -26.81 22.08 -25.83
N PRO A 417 -25.85 21.17 -26.01
CA PRO A 417 -26.12 19.84 -26.53
C PRO A 417 -27.03 19.05 -25.60
N THR A 418 -28.26 18.76 -26.03
CA THR A 418 -29.25 17.96 -25.30
C THR A 418 -29.74 16.80 -26.15
N THR A 419 -30.20 15.73 -25.50
CA THR A 419 -30.61 14.49 -26.18
C THR A 419 -32.13 14.34 -26.26
N SER A 420 -32.62 13.69 -27.32
CA SER A 420 -34.05 13.39 -27.46
C SER A 420 -34.56 12.52 -26.30
N GLY A 421 -35.64 12.94 -25.65
CA GLY A 421 -36.19 12.26 -24.47
C GLY A 421 -35.53 12.64 -23.14
N ALA A 422 -34.62 13.61 -23.12
CA ALA A 422 -34.12 14.23 -21.89
C ALA A 422 -35.25 14.95 -21.11
N PHE A 423 -35.02 15.17 -19.81
CA PHE A 423 -35.96 15.82 -18.91
C PHE A 423 -36.33 17.24 -19.37
N ALA A 424 -35.35 18.03 -19.81
CA ALA A 424 -35.55 19.32 -20.46
C ALA A 424 -34.53 19.55 -21.60
N VAL A 425 -35.02 20.02 -22.74
CA VAL A 425 -34.24 20.29 -23.97
C VAL A 425 -34.19 21.78 -24.34
N THR A 426 -34.66 22.65 -23.44
CA THR A 426 -34.69 24.10 -23.61
C THR A 426 -34.33 24.78 -22.29
N LYS A 427 -33.49 25.82 -22.36
CA LYS A 427 -33.12 26.68 -21.24
C LYS A 427 -34.28 27.59 -20.80
N HIS A 428 -34.37 27.94 -19.52
CA HIS A 428 -35.48 28.71 -18.94
C HIS A 428 -35.09 30.08 -18.34
N ALA A 429 -33.81 30.31 -17.98
CA ALA A 429 -33.30 31.57 -17.42
C ALA A 429 -32.17 32.20 -18.26
N ASP A 430 -31.30 33.02 -17.64
CA ASP A 430 -30.04 33.48 -18.25
C ASP A 430 -28.91 32.44 -18.09
N ALA A 431 -28.94 31.62 -17.05
CA ALA A 431 -28.14 30.39 -16.92
C ALA A 431 -28.95 29.30 -16.20
N ASP A 432 -29.05 28.11 -16.79
CA ASP A 432 -29.66 26.94 -16.13
C ASP A 432 -28.54 25.96 -15.75
N ALA A 433 -28.79 25.07 -14.78
CA ALA A 433 -27.88 23.95 -14.58
C ALA A 433 -28.02 22.93 -15.74
N PHE A 434 -27.01 22.10 -15.95
CA PHE A 434 -27.09 20.97 -16.89
C PHE A 434 -26.56 19.69 -16.27
N VAL A 435 -26.97 18.56 -16.85
CA VAL A 435 -26.36 17.24 -16.60
C VAL A 435 -26.17 16.54 -17.93
N SER A 436 -24.96 16.08 -18.20
CA SER A 436 -24.58 15.37 -19.42
C SER A 436 -23.92 14.04 -19.08
N LYS A 437 -24.15 13.02 -19.91
CA LYS A 437 -23.59 11.67 -19.83
C LYS A 437 -22.87 11.34 -21.14
N LEU A 438 -21.59 11.04 -21.05
CA LEU A 438 -20.71 10.62 -22.13
C LEU A 438 -20.32 9.15 -21.96
N ASP A 439 -19.97 8.48 -23.06
CA ASP A 439 -19.39 7.13 -23.00
C ASP A 439 -18.00 7.13 -22.33
N PRO A 440 -17.46 5.97 -21.90
CA PRO A 440 -16.18 5.89 -21.18
C PRO A 440 -14.96 6.44 -21.96
N ASN A 441 -15.08 6.58 -23.29
CA ASN A 441 -14.04 7.13 -24.16
C ASN A 441 -14.28 8.59 -24.59
N ILE A 442 -15.36 9.22 -24.11
CA ILE A 442 -15.64 10.65 -24.35
C ILE A 442 -15.86 10.97 -25.86
N THR A 443 -16.41 10.00 -26.60
CA THR A 443 -16.70 10.09 -28.04
C THR A 443 -18.17 10.34 -28.37
N THR A 444 -19.07 9.98 -27.45
CA THR A 444 -20.52 9.98 -27.69
C THR A 444 -21.27 10.55 -26.49
N LEU A 445 -22.07 11.59 -26.71
CA LEU A 445 -23.04 12.09 -25.73
C LEU A 445 -24.26 11.15 -25.70
N ILE A 446 -24.36 10.36 -24.64
CA ILE A 446 -25.39 9.32 -24.43
C ILE A 446 -26.72 9.96 -24.01
N ALA A 447 -26.65 10.92 -23.07
CA ALA A 447 -27.80 11.65 -22.55
C ALA A 447 -27.36 13.06 -22.14
N SER A 448 -28.23 14.08 -22.28
CA SER A 448 -27.97 15.41 -21.75
C SER A 448 -29.25 16.23 -21.61
N THR A 449 -29.38 16.94 -20.48
CA THR A 449 -30.56 17.71 -20.08
C THR A 449 -30.17 19.05 -19.44
N TYR A 450 -31.03 20.06 -19.62
CA TYR A 450 -31.07 21.21 -18.70
C TYR A 450 -31.75 20.80 -17.38
N LEU A 451 -31.48 21.56 -16.31
CA LEU A 451 -32.10 21.47 -15.00
C LEU A 451 -32.24 22.89 -14.42
N GLY A 452 -33.44 23.46 -14.46
CA GLY A 452 -33.66 24.83 -14.00
C GLY A 452 -35.06 25.37 -14.21
N GLY A 453 -35.28 26.59 -13.71
CA GLY A 453 -36.51 27.36 -13.79
C GLY A 453 -36.29 28.77 -14.34
N GLY A 454 -37.06 29.76 -13.88
CA GLY A 454 -37.04 31.12 -14.42
C GLY A 454 -35.98 32.07 -13.84
N GLY A 455 -35.03 31.56 -13.06
CA GLY A 455 -33.90 32.30 -12.49
C GLY A 455 -32.61 31.48 -12.59
N ASN A 456 -31.46 32.08 -12.28
CA ASN A 456 -30.19 31.41 -12.57
C ASN A 456 -29.93 30.23 -11.63
N ASP A 457 -29.57 29.08 -12.21
CA ASP A 457 -29.42 27.81 -11.52
C ASP A 457 -28.03 27.21 -11.78
N TYR A 458 -27.37 26.74 -10.72
CA TYR A 458 -25.98 26.28 -10.76
C TYR A 458 -25.84 24.94 -10.05
N ALA A 459 -25.52 23.86 -10.78
CA ALA A 459 -25.08 22.60 -10.19
C ALA A 459 -23.59 22.67 -9.88
N ARG A 460 -23.21 22.43 -8.62
CA ARG A 460 -21.82 22.48 -8.14
C ARG A 460 -21.21 21.11 -7.93
N ALA A 461 -22.00 20.11 -7.56
CA ALA A 461 -21.51 18.76 -7.30
C ALA A 461 -22.42 17.67 -7.87
N ILE A 462 -21.81 16.51 -8.16
CA ILE A 462 -22.45 15.35 -8.77
C ILE A 462 -21.91 14.05 -8.16
N LYS A 463 -22.79 13.07 -7.94
CA LYS A 463 -22.43 11.68 -7.61
C LYS A 463 -23.42 10.74 -8.29
N VAL A 464 -22.96 9.55 -8.67
CA VAL A 464 -23.83 8.49 -9.22
C VAL A 464 -23.98 7.40 -8.16
N ASP A 465 -25.21 6.92 -7.92
CA ASP A 465 -25.47 5.80 -7.01
C ASP A 465 -25.33 4.44 -7.72
N GLY A 466 -25.27 3.35 -6.96
CA GLY A 466 -25.18 1.97 -7.50
C GLY A 466 -26.44 1.51 -8.26
N SER A 467 -27.52 2.29 -8.28
CA SER A 467 -28.67 2.08 -9.18
C SER A 467 -28.56 2.89 -10.48
N GLY A 468 -27.48 3.67 -10.64
CA GLY A 468 -27.22 4.55 -11.77
C GLY A 468 -27.99 5.87 -11.73
N ASN A 469 -28.65 6.23 -10.62
CA ASN A 469 -29.26 7.56 -10.50
C ASN A 469 -28.18 8.61 -10.28
N VAL A 470 -28.37 9.78 -10.88
CA VAL A 470 -27.43 10.89 -10.84
C VAL A 470 -27.92 11.90 -9.83
N CYS A 471 -27.24 12.00 -8.69
CA CYS A 471 -27.51 12.99 -7.67
C CYS A 471 -26.68 14.26 -7.93
N VAL A 472 -27.34 15.41 -7.93
CA VAL A 472 -26.77 16.72 -8.22
C VAL A 472 -27.16 17.69 -7.11
N GLY A 473 -26.19 18.47 -6.66
CA GLY A 473 -26.35 19.48 -5.61
C GLY A 473 -25.85 20.83 -6.09
N GLY A 474 -26.47 21.91 -5.62
CA GLY A 474 -26.15 23.26 -6.06
C GLY A 474 -27.07 24.30 -5.45
N TYR A 475 -27.21 25.44 -6.13
CA TYR A 475 -28.10 26.53 -5.70
C TYR A 475 -28.90 27.12 -6.85
N THR A 476 -30.08 27.64 -6.51
CA THR A 476 -31.10 28.05 -7.46
C THR A 476 -31.69 29.42 -7.14
N GLY A 477 -31.68 30.31 -8.14
CA GLY A 477 -32.42 31.57 -8.14
C GLY A 477 -33.88 31.41 -8.57
N SER A 478 -34.26 30.24 -9.10
CA SER A 478 -35.60 29.95 -9.58
C SER A 478 -36.60 29.73 -8.45
N ALA A 479 -37.71 30.50 -8.43
CA ALA A 479 -38.85 30.20 -7.56
C ALA A 479 -39.72 29.04 -8.07
N ASN A 480 -39.47 28.59 -9.30
CA ASN A 480 -40.12 27.49 -9.99
C ASN A 480 -39.10 26.40 -10.39
N PHE A 481 -38.06 26.20 -9.59
CA PHE A 481 -37.11 25.11 -9.79
C PHE A 481 -37.85 23.75 -9.79
N PRO A 482 -37.49 22.78 -10.64
CA PRO A 482 -38.20 21.50 -10.73
C PRO A 482 -38.07 20.67 -9.45
N THR A 483 -39.15 20.53 -8.69
CA THR A 483 -39.25 19.69 -7.48
C THR A 483 -40.24 18.54 -7.66
N THR A 484 -40.13 17.51 -6.82
CA THR A 484 -41.00 16.33 -6.85
C THR A 484 -42.07 16.34 -5.76
N SER A 485 -43.21 15.68 -6.02
CA SER A 485 -44.26 15.51 -5.01
C SER A 485 -43.72 14.74 -3.79
N GLY A 486 -43.87 15.32 -2.59
CA GLY A 486 -43.34 14.75 -1.35
C GLY A 486 -41.86 15.05 -1.09
N ALA A 487 -41.25 15.98 -1.83
CA ALA A 487 -39.95 16.56 -1.49
C ALA A 487 -39.97 17.26 -0.12
N PHE A 488 -38.79 17.39 0.50
CA PHE A 488 -38.60 18.04 1.79
C PHE A 488 -39.06 19.51 1.79
N ASP A 489 -38.64 20.28 0.77
CA ASP A 489 -39.16 21.62 0.48
C ASP A 489 -39.42 21.76 -1.04
N THR A 490 -40.52 22.43 -1.36
CA THR A 490 -41.00 22.72 -2.73
C THR A 490 -41.07 24.22 -3.04
N THR A 491 -40.60 25.06 -2.11
CA THR A 491 -40.61 26.52 -2.20
C THR A 491 -39.21 27.11 -1.98
N LYS A 492 -38.88 28.14 -2.76
CA LYS A 492 -37.69 28.96 -2.53
C LYS A 492 -37.99 30.04 -1.49
N ASN A 493 -37.15 30.12 -0.45
CA ASN A 493 -37.38 30.94 0.74
C ASN A 493 -36.54 32.24 0.76
N ALA A 494 -35.45 32.32 -0.03
CA ALA A 494 -34.59 33.50 -0.16
C ALA A 494 -34.36 33.92 -1.63
N ASN A 495 -33.31 34.72 -1.91
CA ASN A 495 -32.95 35.06 -3.28
C ASN A 495 -32.33 33.87 -4.01
N ALA A 496 -31.51 33.08 -3.31
CA ALA A 496 -30.99 31.79 -3.76
C ALA A 496 -31.04 30.79 -2.60
N ASP A 497 -31.58 29.61 -2.86
CA ASP A 497 -31.61 28.48 -1.92
C ASP A 497 -30.78 27.34 -2.50
N GLY A 498 -30.32 26.42 -1.64
CA GLY A 498 -29.74 25.17 -2.09
C GLY A 498 -30.79 24.29 -2.79
N PHE A 499 -30.35 23.42 -3.69
CA PHE A 499 -31.18 22.32 -4.20
C PHE A 499 -30.41 20.99 -4.19
N VAL A 500 -31.17 19.90 -4.06
CA VAL A 500 -30.68 18.55 -4.32
C VAL A 500 -31.66 17.86 -5.25
N THR A 501 -31.14 17.29 -6.33
CA THR A 501 -31.91 16.63 -7.39
C THR A 501 -31.31 15.27 -7.72
N LYS A 502 -32.14 14.24 -7.82
CA LYS A 502 -31.80 12.95 -8.42
C LYS A 502 -32.49 12.79 -9.76
N LEU A 503 -31.72 12.56 -10.80
CA LEU A 503 -32.18 12.16 -12.14
C LEU A 503 -31.98 10.66 -12.32
N ASN A 504 -32.83 10.03 -13.15
CA ASN A 504 -32.60 8.64 -13.54
C ASN A 504 -31.36 8.49 -14.45
N SER A 505 -30.86 7.27 -14.62
CA SER A 505 -29.64 6.97 -15.41
C SER A 505 -29.68 7.34 -16.91
N SER A 506 -30.86 7.73 -17.40
CA SER A 506 -31.11 8.20 -18.78
C SER A 506 -31.33 9.72 -18.88
N LEU A 507 -31.26 10.44 -17.75
CA LEU A 507 -31.50 11.88 -17.63
C LEU A 507 -32.87 12.34 -18.19
N SER A 508 -33.86 11.44 -18.18
CA SER A 508 -35.19 11.64 -18.78
C SER A 508 -36.27 12.05 -17.77
N ALA A 509 -36.06 11.81 -16.48
CA ALA A 509 -36.99 12.16 -15.42
C ALA A 509 -36.28 12.38 -14.07
N LEU A 510 -36.86 13.27 -13.26
CA LEU A 510 -36.54 13.41 -11.84
C LEU A 510 -37.04 12.16 -11.09
N VAL A 511 -36.17 11.56 -10.29
CA VAL A 511 -36.50 10.54 -9.29
C VAL A 511 -37.00 11.23 -8.02
N SER A 512 -36.26 12.25 -7.57
CA SER A 512 -36.61 13.14 -6.46
C SER A 512 -35.91 14.48 -6.64
N SER A 513 -36.49 15.58 -6.16
CA SER A 513 -35.86 16.90 -6.18
C SER A 513 -36.48 17.85 -5.16
N THR A 514 -35.64 18.55 -4.39
CA THR A 514 -36.02 19.41 -3.26
C THR A 514 -35.19 20.70 -3.23
N TYR A 515 -35.75 21.77 -2.66
CA TYR A 515 -34.95 22.87 -2.12
C TYR A 515 -34.35 22.48 -0.75
N LEU A 516 -33.32 23.21 -0.32
CA LEU A 516 -32.75 23.18 1.02
C LEU A 516 -32.26 24.60 1.39
N GLY A 517 -32.95 25.25 2.32
CA GLY A 517 -32.62 26.61 2.75
C GLY A 517 -33.63 27.20 3.74
N GLY A 518 -33.49 28.50 4.00
CA GLY A 518 -34.31 29.31 4.90
C GLY A 518 -34.46 30.76 4.38
N GLY A 519 -34.58 31.73 5.29
CA GLY A 519 -34.88 33.13 4.93
C GLY A 519 -33.69 33.97 4.43
N GLY A 520 -32.49 33.40 4.35
CA GLY A 520 -31.27 34.01 3.81
C GLY A 520 -30.68 33.16 2.68
N ASN A 521 -29.70 33.68 1.94
CA ASN A 521 -29.16 32.92 0.80
C ASN A 521 -28.38 31.69 1.26
N ASP A 522 -28.68 30.53 0.68
CA ASP A 522 -28.08 29.24 1.06
C ASP A 522 -27.48 28.55 -0.16
N TYR A 523 -26.28 27.99 -0.01
CA TYR A 523 -25.49 27.46 -1.13
C TYR A 523 -24.94 26.08 -0.79
N ILE A 524 -25.26 25.07 -1.61
CA ILE A 524 -24.61 23.75 -1.59
C ILE A 524 -23.44 23.80 -2.58
N TYR A 525 -22.25 23.43 -2.11
CA TYR A 525 -21.04 23.37 -2.92
C TYR A 525 -20.59 21.94 -3.20
N ALA A 526 -20.71 21.03 -2.22
CA ALA A 526 -20.30 19.65 -2.38
C ALA A 526 -21.35 18.65 -1.88
N LEU A 527 -21.27 17.42 -2.39
CA LEU A 527 -22.12 16.32 -1.96
C LEU A 527 -21.37 14.99 -1.97
N THR A 528 -21.76 14.10 -1.05
CA THR A 528 -21.40 12.69 -1.06
C THR A 528 -22.61 11.85 -0.62
N GLY A 529 -22.44 10.56 -0.39
CA GLY A 529 -23.54 9.64 -0.10
C GLY A 529 -23.03 8.26 0.26
N ASP A 530 -23.77 7.59 1.14
CA ASP A 530 -23.31 6.46 1.97
C ASP A 530 -23.57 5.06 1.39
N GLY A 531 -23.84 4.97 0.07
CA GLY A 531 -24.17 3.72 -0.60
C GLY A 531 -25.58 3.17 -0.31
N SER A 532 -26.24 3.59 0.77
CA SER A 532 -27.66 3.28 1.03
C SER A 532 -28.61 4.10 0.13
N GLY A 533 -28.08 5.18 -0.44
CA GLY A 533 -28.78 6.13 -1.30
C GLY A 533 -29.12 7.44 -0.59
N ASP A 534 -28.89 7.56 0.72
CA ASP A 534 -28.93 8.85 1.41
C ASP A 534 -27.77 9.74 0.95
N VAL A 535 -27.95 11.06 1.06
CA VAL A 535 -27.05 12.07 0.46
C VAL A 535 -26.63 13.06 1.53
N TYR A 536 -25.32 13.24 1.70
CA TYR A 536 -24.75 14.31 2.52
C TYR A 536 -24.41 15.49 1.61
N VAL A 537 -24.77 16.70 2.02
CA VAL A 537 -24.41 17.95 1.34
C VAL A 537 -23.67 18.88 2.30
N GLY A 538 -22.64 19.53 1.78
CA GLY A 538 -21.85 20.55 2.47
C GLY A 538 -21.95 21.90 1.75
N GLY A 539 -21.95 22.97 2.53
CA GLY A 539 -22.09 24.32 2.00
C GLY A 539 -22.11 25.38 3.10
N TYR A 540 -22.65 26.55 2.78
CA TYR A 540 -22.78 27.65 3.72
C TYR A 540 -24.14 28.35 3.62
N THR A 541 -24.58 28.91 4.75
CA THR A 541 -25.94 29.41 4.94
C THR A 541 -25.99 30.85 5.45
N GLY A 542 -26.79 31.67 4.77
CA GLY A 542 -27.23 33.00 5.21
C GLY A 542 -28.39 32.93 6.20
N SER A 543 -29.10 31.80 6.27
CA SER A 543 -30.32 31.60 7.06
C SER A 543 -30.07 31.38 8.56
N THR A 544 -30.68 32.24 9.39
CA THR A 544 -30.82 32.02 10.86
C THR A 544 -31.87 30.97 11.21
N ASN A 545 -32.65 30.53 10.22
CA ASN A 545 -33.64 29.48 10.28
C ASN A 545 -33.32 28.36 9.26
N PHE A 546 -32.03 28.07 9.03
CA PHE A 546 -31.64 26.94 8.19
C PHE A 546 -32.18 25.63 8.79
N PRO A 547 -32.61 24.65 7.99
CA PRO A 547 -33.22 23.44 8.53
C PRO A 547 -32.24 22.55 9.30
N THR A 548 -32.43 22.42 10.63
CA THR A 548 -31.67 21.55 11.53
C THR A 548 -32.56 20.53 12.26
N ILE A 549 -31.96 19.51 12.89
CA ILE A 549 -32.68 18.49 13.68
C ILE A 549 -32.17 18.48 15.13
N PRO A 550 -33.04 18.36 16.16
CA PRO A 550 -32.61 18.17 17.53
C PRO A 550 -31.70 16.95 17.72
N GLY A 551 -30.52 17.15 18.32
CA GLY A 551 -29.51 16.11 18.52
C GLY A 551 -28.36 16.12 17.50
N ALA A 552 -28.40 17.03 16.52
CA ALA A 552 -27.23 17.38 15.73
C ALA A 552 -26.18 18.14 16.59
N PHE A 553 -24.92 18.16 16.12
CA PHE A 553 -23.78 18.77 16.81
C PHE A 553 -24.02 20.26 17.18
N ASP A 554 -24.46 21.07 16.22
CA ASP A 554 -24.96 22.43 16.46
C ASP A 554 -26.25 22.68 15.67
N VAL A 555 -27.26 23.22 16.37
CA VAL A 555 -28.60 23.54 15.84
C VAL A 555 -28.84 25.04 15.74
N SER A 556 -27.84 25.86 16.08
CA SER A 556 -27.88 27.32 16.13
C SER A 556 -26.84 27.95 15.21
N LYS A 557 -27.23 29.03 14.53
CA LYS A 557 -26.31 29.86 13.74
C LYS A 557 -25.51 30.81 14.64
N ASN A 558 -24.21 30.88 14.43
CA ASN A 558 -23.24 31.60 15.27
C ASN A 558 -22.68 32.88 14.60
N ALA A 559 -22.66 32.97 13.26
CA ALA A 559 -22.16 34.13 12.51
C ALA A 559 -23.04 34.48 11.29
N ASN A 560 -22.45 34.94 10.17
CA ASN A 560 -23.16 35.10 8.88
C ASN A 560 -22.20 35.32 7.67
N PRO A 561 -21.97 34.33 6.79
CA PRO A 561 -22.55 32.98 6.78
C PRO A 561 -21.83 32.00 7.72
N ASP A 562 -22.49 30.88 7.99
CA ASP A 562 -21.92 29.73 8.70
C ASP A 562 -21.87 28.53 7.74
N GLY A 563 -20.97 27.58 7.99
CA GLY A 563 -21.00 26.29 7.32
C GLY A 563 -22.19 25.44 7.77
N PHE A 564 -22.66 24.55 6.91
CA PHE A 564 -23.61 23.50 7.27
C PHE A 564 -23.24 22.14 6.66
N VAL A 565 -23.60 21.07 7.37
CA VAL A 565 -23.59 19.70 6.85
C VAL A 565 -24.97 19.10 7.04
N THR A 566 -25.57 18.58 5.98
CA THR A 566 -26.93 18.03 5.99
C THR A 566 -26.98 16.67 5.33
N LYS A 567 -27.55 15.67 6.02
CA LYS A 567 -27.94 14.39 5.42
C LYS A 567 -29.42 14.43 5.04
N LEU A 568 -29.72 14.26 3.76
CA LEU A 568 -31.06 14.02 3.23
C LEU A 568 -31.28 12.52 3.00
N ASN A 569 -32.49 12.04 3.29
CA ASN A 569 -32.85 10.66 3.00
C ASN A 569 -32.84 10.38 1.48
N SER A 570 -32.79 9.11 1.09
CA SER A 570 -32.69 8.68 -0.30
C SER A 570 -33.82 9.17 -1.21
N ALA A 571 -35.00 9.46 -0.66
CA ALA A 571 -36.16 10.03 -1.35
C ALA A 571 -36.16 11.57 -1.44
N LEU A 572 -35.20 12.25 -0.81
CA LEU A 572 -35.14 13.72 -0.63
C LEU A 572 -36.43 14.32 -0.02
N SER A 573 -37.10 13.54 0.84
CA SER A 573 -38.38 13.88 1.48
C SER A 573 -38.25 14.32 2.93
N ALA A 574 -37.12 14.03 3.57
CA ALA A 574 -36.81 14.44 4.93
C ALA A 574 -35.30 14.55 5.14
N LEU A 575 -34.91 15.44 6.05
CA LEU A 575 -33.59 15.44 6.67
C LEU A 575 -33.46 14.20 7.55
N ALA A 576 -32.33 13.50 7.48
CA ALA A 576 -31.94 12.44 8.41
C ALA A 576 -31.08 13.01 9.56
N SER A 577 -30.21 13.97 9.25
CA SER A 577 -29.46 14.80 10.19
C SER A 577 -29.09 16.13 9.53
N SER A 578 -28.87 17.19 10.31
CA SER A 578 -28.42 18.49 9.79
C SER A 578 -27.87 19.36 10.90
N THR A 579 -26.63 19.83 10.74
CA THR A 579 -25.85 20.61 11.71
C THR A 579 -25.29 21.87 11.06
N TYR A 580 -25.15 22.94 11.85
CA TYR A 580 -24.21 24.01 11.56
C TYR A 580 -22.77 23.54 11.87
N LEU A 581 -21.79 24.18 11.24
CA LEU A 581 -20.36 24.11 11.58
C LEU A 581 -19.76 25.50 11.43
N GLY A 582 -19.38 26.12 12.54
CA GLY A 582 -18.84 27.47 12.55
C GLY A 582 -18.63 28.06 13.94
N GLY A 583 -18.15 29.29 13.98
CA GLY A 583 -17.95 30.12 15.16
C GLY A 583 -18.55 31.52 14.99
N GLY A 584 -17.91 32.55 15.54
CA GLY A 584 -18.41 33.94 15.52
C GLY A 584 -18.01 34.78 14.29
N GLY A 585 -17.35 34.18 13.30
CA GLY A 585 -16.96 34.80 12.02
C GLY A 585 -17.52 34.02 10.83
N ASN A 586 -17.27 34.48 9.61
CA ASN A 586 -17.72 33.78 8.41
C ASN A 586 -17.02 32.42 8.28
N ASP A 587 -17.80 31.38 8.01
CA ASP A 587 -17.34 30.00 7.81
C ASP A 587 -17.96 29.41 6.54
N TYR A 588 -17.15 28.72 5.73
CA TYR A 588 -17.55 28.15 4.44
C TYR A 588 -17.09 26.70 4.34
N ILE A 589 -17.95 25.80 3.86
CA ILE A 589 -17.57 24.42 3.49
C ILE A 589 -17.60 24.32 1.96
N TYR A 590 -16.47 23.91 1.36
CA TYR A 590 -16.35 23.76 -0.09
C TYR A 590 -16.34 22.30 -0.53
N ALA A 591 -15.83 21.38 0.29
CA ALA A 591 -15.83 19.96 -0.04
C ALA A 591 -16.22 19.04 1.13
N ILE A 592 -16.78 17.89 0.77
CA ILE A 592 -17.26 16.84 1.68
C ILE A 592 -16.92 15.47 1.11
N THR A 593 -16.44 14.56 1.95
CA THR A 593 -16.21 13.15 1.61
C THR A 593 -16.57 12.25 2.79
N GLN A 594 -16.50 10.93 2.59
CA GLN A 594 -16.69 9.93 3.64
C GLN A 594 -15.61 8.87 3.59
N ASP A 595 -15.27 8.31 4.75
CA ASP A 595 -14.47 7.08 4.85
C ASP A 595 -15.36 5.82 4.79
N GLN A 596 -14.76 4.64 4.99
CA GLN A 596 -15.49 3.37 4.97
C GLN A 596 -16.36 3.09 6.19
N ALA A 597 -16.09 3.72 7.33
CA ALA A 597 -17.00 3.68 8.48
C ALA A 597 -18.24 4.56 8.23
N GLY A 598 -18.19 5.43 7.24
CA GLY A 598 -19.23 6.39 6.88
C GLY A 598 -19.07 7.73 7.59
N ASP A 599 -17.97 7.94 8.33
CA ASP A 599 -17.67 9.21 8.98
C ASP A 599 -17.48 10.30 7.93
N VAL A 600 -17.92 11.50 8.26
CA VAL A 600 -18.09 12.60 7.30
C VAL A 600 -16.98 13.61 7.50
N TYR A 601 -16.15 13.79 6.47
CA TYR A 601 -15.03 14.72 6.48
C TYR A 601 -15.37 15.93 5.61
N VAL A 602 -15.15 17.14 6.14
CA VAL A 602 -15.36 18.41 5.43
C VAL A 602 -14.11 19.30 5.52
N THR A 603 -13.91 20.10 4.49
CA THR A 603 -12.90 21.17 4.43
C THR A 603 -13.49 22.45 3.86
N GLY A 604 -12.81 23.55 4.12
CA GLY A 604 -13.22 24.90 3.74
C GLY A 604 -12.38 25.94 4.45
N ASN A 605 -12.86 27.18 4.50
CA ASN A 605 -12.17 28.27 5.19
C ASN A 605 -13.02 28.89 6.30
N THR A 606 -12.34 29.34 7.35
CA THR A 606 -12.96 29.97 8.52
C THR A 606 -12.25 31.26 8.91
N THR A 607 -13.06 32.29 9.19
CA THR A 607 -12.61 33.54 9.84
C THR A 607 -12.91 33.57 11.34
N SER A 608 -13.57 32.52 11.86
CA SER A 608 -13.92 32.37 13.27
C SER A 608 -12.70 32.11 14.14
N THR A 609 -12.46 32.97 15.14
CA THR A 609 -11.42 32.74 16.17
C THR A 609 -11.81 31.67 17.20
N ASN A 610 -13.06 31.20 17.16
CA ASN A 610 -13.65 30.19 18.02
C ASN A 610 -14.30 29.05 17.21
N PHE A 611 -13.76 28.73 16.02
CA PHE A 611 -14.20 27.58 15.25
C PHE A 611 -14.04 26.27 16.07
N PRO A 612 -14.96 25.29 15.96
CA PRO A 612 -14.88 24.06 16.73
C PRO A 612 -13.62 23.24 16.40
N THR A 613 -12.77 23.01 17.40
CA THR A 613 -11.58 22.13 17.33
C THR A 613 -11.55 21.16 18.51
N ILE A 614 -10.82 20.06 18.35
CA ILE A 614 -10.72 19.00 19.37
C ILE A 614 -9.32 19.01 20.03
N SER A 615 -9.26 18.74 21.33
CA SER A 615 -7.99 18.62 22.06
C SER A 615 -7.18 17.45 21.52
N GLY A 616 -5.92 17.68 21.13
CA GLY A 616 -5.06 16.68 20.49
C GLY A 616 -5.10 16.69 18.96
N ALA A 617 -5.90 17.57 18.34
CA ALA A 617 -5.78 17.90 16.93
C ALA A 617 -4.43 18.55 16.60
N TYR A 618 -3.98 18.44 15.35
CA TYR A 618 -2.70 18.95 14.85
C TYR A 618 -2.49 20.44 15.18
N ASN A 619 -3.53 21.26 14.98
CA ASN A 619 -3.56 22.65 15.41
C ASN A 619 -4.97 23.07 15.85
N THR A 620 -5.09 23.59 17.07
CA THR A 620 -6.34 24.11 17.67
C THR A 620 -6.43 25.64 17.63
N THR A 621 -5.43 26.32 17.06
CA THR A 621 -5.34 27.78 17.02
C THR A 621 -5.15 28.32 15.61
N LYS A 622 -6.08 29.19 15.21
CA LYS A 622 -6.09 29.94 13.97
C LYS A 622 -4.91 30.92 13.87
N GLY A 623 -4.17 30.90 12.76
CA GLY A 623 -2.97 31.70 12.51
C GLY A 623 -3.24 33.08 11.89
N SER A 624 -4.35 33.26 11.15
CA SER A 624 -4.59 34.47 10.35
C SER A 624 -6.03 35.03 10.44
N ASN A 625 -6.41 35.88 9.47
CA ASN A 625 -7.80 36.29 9.23
C ASN A 625 -8.66 35.17 8.62
N SER A 626 -8.13 34.27 7.79
CA SER A 626 -8.83 33.13 7.16
C SER A 626 -7.90 31.92 7.11
N ASP A 627 -8.30 30.79 7.68
CA ASP A 627 -7.48 29.57 7.70
C ASP A 627 -8.32 28.42 7.15
N THR A 628 -7.66 27.41 6.58
CA THR A 628 -8.30 26.15 6.24
C THR A 628 -8.63 25.37 7.51
N PHE A 629 -9.82 24.78 7.58
CA PHE A 629 -10.15 23.77 8.60
C PHE A 629 -10.34 22.40 7.95
N VAL A 630 -10.07 21.35 8.74
CA VAL A 630 -10.40 19.96 8.39
C VAL A 630 -11.18 19.39 9.55
N THR A 631 -12.37 18.85 9.29
CA THR A 631 -13.31 18.41 10.33
C THR A 631 -13.89 17.05 9.98
N ARG A 632 -13.97 16.14 10.98
CA ARG A 632 -14.57 14.80 10.92
C ARG A 632 -15.76 14.71 11.89
N PHE A 633 -16.90 14.27 11.38
CA PHE A 633 -18.10 13.94 12.16
C PHE A 633 -18.40 12.44 12.12
N ASP A 634 -19.16 11.98 13.11
CA ASP A 634 -19.86 10.69 13.03
C ASP A 634 -20.87 10.70 11.86
N PRO A 635 -21.34 9.53 11.38
CA PRO A 635 -22.29 9.46 10.26
C PRO A 635 -23.64 10.12 10.60
N GLY A 636 -23.95 10.29 11.89
CA GLY A 636 -25.15 10.96 12.39
C GLY A 636 -25.07 12.49 12.44
N LEU A 637 -23.90 13.11 12.25
CA LEU A 637 -23.66 14.56 12.43
C LEU A 637 -24.04 15.07 13.84
N SER A 638 -23.83 14.21 14.84
CA SER A 638 -24.15 14.43 16.26
C SER A 638 -22.91 14.65 17.14
N ILE A 639 -21.75 14.16 16.69
CA ILE A 639 -20.46 14.16 17.41
C ILE A 639 -19.38 14.69 16.45
N LEU A 640 -18.71 15.75 16.87
CA LEU A 640 -17.45 16.21 16.28
C LEU A 640 -16.33 15.28 16.76
N ILE A 641 -15.85 14.38 15.88
CA ILE A 641 -14.85 13.36 16.23
C ILE A 641 -13.45 13.99 16.26
N ALA A 642 -13.10 14.73 15.21
CA ALA A 642 -11.83 15.43 15.09
C ALA A 642 -12.03 16.75 14.34
N SER A 643 -11.26 17.79 14.68
CA SER A 643 -11.28 19.05 13.93
C SER A 643 -10.01 19.85 14.21
N THR A 644 -9.32 20.24 13.14
CA THR A 644 -8.03 20.95 13.14
C THR A 644 -8.03 22.13 12.18
N TYR A 645 -7.13 23.09 12.40
CA TYR A 645 -6.72 24.06 11.39
C TYR A 645 -5.52 23.53 10.58
N ILE A 646 -5.37 24.05 9.36
CA ILE A 646 -4.08 24.14 8.65
C ILE A 646 -3.98 25.50 7.97
N GLY A 647 -2.88 26.20 8.19
CA GLY A 647 -2.74 27.58 7.73
C GLY A 647 -1.57 28.31 8.36
N GLY A 648 -1.28 29.49 7.82
CA GLY A 648 -0.18 30.36 8.24
C GLY A 648 -0.67 31.72 8.75
N GLY A 649 0.04 32.79 8.40
CA GLY A 649 -0.31 34.17 8.75
C GLY A 649 -1.05 34.95 7.65
N GLY A 650 -1.24 34.34 6.48
CA GLY A 650 -2.07 34.84 5.37
C GLY A 650 -3.41 34.11 5.30
N ASN A 651 -4.27 34.49 4.37
CA ASN A 651 -5.51 33.76 4.11
C ASN A 651 -5.21 32.41 3.44
N ASP A 652 -5.82 31.34 3.94
CA ASP A 652 -5.74 29.99 3.39
C ASP A 652 -7.18 29.44 3.18
N THR A 653 -7.39 28.67 2.11
CA THR A 653 -8.69 28.07 1.74
C THR A 653 -8.52 26.60 1.37
N GLY A 654 -9.24 25.69 2.03
CA GLY A 654 -9.35 24.29 1.62
C GLY A 654 -10.47 24.10 0.60
N ASN A 655 -10.11 23.86 -0.67
CA ASN A 655 -11.08 23.71 -1.76
C ASN A 655 -11.58 22.27 -1.88
N ALA A 656 -10.70 21.27 -1.69
CA ALA A 656 -11.06 19.87 -1.82
C ALA A 656 -10.41 18.93 -0.81
N ILE A 657 -11.10 17.82 -0.54
CA ILE A 657 -10.73 16.78 0.44
C ILE A 657 -11.03 15.39 -0.12
N THR A 658 -10.12 14.45 0.13
CA THR A 658 -10.32 13.02 -0.09
C THR A 658 -9.79 12.24 1.11
N VAL A 659 -10.33 11.06 1.36
CA VAL A 659 -9.85 10.14 2.39
C VAL A 659 -9.46 8.85 1.69
N ASP A 660 -8.30 8.31 2.03
CA ASP A 660 -7.81 7.07 1.46
C ASP A 660 -8.38 5.82 2.18
N TYR A 661 -8.05 4.66 1.65
CA TYR A 661 -8.50 3.36 2.12
C TYR A 661 -7.85 2.92 3.44
N ASP A 662 -6.80 3.62 3.88
CA ASP A 662 -6.11 3.46 5.16
C ASP A 662 -6.58 4.52 6.19
N GLY A 663 -7.49 5.41 5.80
CA GLY A 663 -8.07 6.47 6.63
C GLY A 663 -7.30 7.79 6.64
N ASN A 664 -6.26 7.97 5.82
CA ASN A 664 -5.51 9.22 5.75
C ASN A 664 -6.29 10.27 4.96
N VAL A 665 -6.22 11.52 5.41
CA VAL A 665 -7.05 12.63 4.92
C VAL A 665 -6.17 13.58 4.09
N SER A 666 -6.35 13.57 2.78
CA SER A 666 -5.64 14.48 1.86
C SER A 666 -6.51 15.70 1.54
N VAL A 667 -5.95 16.90 1.71
CA VAL A 667 -6.61 18.19 1.49
C VAL A 667 -5.76 19.04 0.54
N THR A 668 -6.42 19.78 -0.34
CA THR A 668 -5.79 20.73 -1.26
C THR A 668 -6.61 22.01 -1.37
N GLY A 669 -5.98 23.08 -1.83
CA GLY A 669 -6.57 24.40 -1.94
C GLY A 669 -5.52 25.46 -2.23
N GLU A 670 -5.80 26.70 -1.84
CA GLU A 670 -4.95 27.88 -2.08
C GLU A 670 -4.43 28.48 -0.75
N THR A 671 -3.26 29.10 -0.79
CA THR A 671 -2.62 29.73 0.36
C THR A 671 -1.90 31.01 -0.03
N THR A 672 -2.31 32.11 0.62
CA THR A 672 -1.59 33.38 0.58
C THR A 672 -0.50 33.46 1.67
N SER A 673 -0.45 32.49 2.60
CA SER A 673 0.52 32.44 3.71
C SER A 673 1.93 32.12 3.24
N SER A 674 2.90 33.00 3.50
CA SER A 674 4.34 32.71 3.29
C SER A 674 4.94 31.73 4.31
N ASN A 675 4.15 31.35 5.32
CA ASN A 675 4.49 30.46 6.42
C ASN A 675 3.44 29.35 6.61
N PHE A 676 2.80 28.92 5.51
CA PHE A 676 1.93 27.75 5.51
C PHE A 676 2.71 26.52 6.04
N PRO A 677 2.08 25.61 6.81
CA PRO A 677 2.80 24.47 7.39
C PRO A 677 3.28 23.50 6.33
N THR A 678 4.58 23.20 6.32
CA THR A 678 5.20 22.23 5.39
C THR A 678 6.04 21.21 6.16
N THR A 679 6.16 20.01 5.62
CA THR A 679 6.85 18.87 6.27
C THR A 679 8.28 18.70 5.74
N PRO A 680 9.18 18.01 6.48
CA PRO A 680 10.42 17.50 5.91
C PRO A 680 10.11 16.64 4.67
N GLY A 681 10.86 16.84 3.58
CA GLY A 681 10.60 16.15 2.31
C GLY A 681 9.44 16.71 1.48
N ALA A 682 8.84 17.83 1.86
CA ALA A 682 7.90 18.57 1.00
C ALA A 682 8.52 18.89 -0.36
N PHE A 683 7.68 18.91 -1.41
CA PHE A 683 8.10 19.22 -2.78
C PHE A 683 8.61 20.68 -2.87
N ASP A 684 7.84 21.60 -2.30
CA ASP A 684 8.21 22.98 -2.07
C ASP A 684 7.77 23.44 -0.68
N THR A 685 8.69 24.10 0.01
CA THR A 685 8.53 24.74 1.32
C THR A 685 8.44 26.27 1.20
N THR A 686 8.55 26.79 -0.02
CA THR A 686 8.48 28.19 -0.44
C THR A 686 7.08 28.56 -0.90
N LYS A 687 6.62 29.75 -0.52
CA LYS A 687 5.58 30.43 -1.29
C LYS A 687 6.24 31.29 -2.38
N ASN A 688 5.91 31.05 -3.63
CA ASN A 688 6.55 31.63 -4.79
C ASN A 688 5.76 32.80 -5.41
N SER A 689 4.49 32.99 -5.04
CA SER A 689 3.62 34.03 -5.60
C SER A 689 2.76 34.80 -4.57
N ASN A 690 1.69 35.47 -5.04
CA ASN A 690 0.65 36.05 -4.19
C ASN A 690 -0.35 35.01 -3.67
N ASP A 691 -0.55 33.88 -4.36
CA ASP A 691 -1.43 32.79 -3.95
C ASP A 691 -0.93 31.50 -4.61
N ASP A 692 -0.45 30.55 -3.80
CA ASP A 692 0.07 29.27 -4.30
C ASP A 692 -0.91 28.17 -3.91
N ALA A 693 -1.01 27.09 -4.69
CA ALA A 693 -1.77 25.94 -4.25
C ALA A 693 -1.01 25.20 -3.13
N PHE A 694 -1.71 24.37 -2.35
CA PHE A 694 -1.07 23.47 -1.38
C PHE A 694 -1.64 22.05 -1.47
N VAL A 695 -0.84 21.07 -1.02
CA VAL A 695 -1.29 19.69 -0.83
C VAL A 695 -0.80 19.19 0.53
N SER A 696 -1.72 18.68 1.33
CA SER A 696 -1.46 18.24 2.71
C SER A 696 -2.15 16.91 3.00
N GLN A 697 -1.51 16.03 3.76
CA GLN A 697 -2.06 14.74 4.19
C GLN A 697 -1.95 14.58 5.70
N PHE A 698 -3.06 14.21 6.34
CA PHE A 698 -3.17 13.92 7.77
C PHE A 698 -3.47 12.44 8.02
N ASN A 699 -3.27 11.99 9.26
CA ASN A 699 -3.92 10.77 9.75
C ASN A 699 -5.44 10.97 9.91
N GLY A 700 -6.21 9.89 9.95
CA GLY A 700 -7.68 9.93 10.12
C GLY A 700 -8.17 10.59 11.43
N GLY A 701 -7.30 10.70 12.44
CA GLY A 701 -7.56 11.42 13.69
C GLY A 701 -7.31 12.94 13.62
N LEU A 702 -6.77 13.44 12.51
CA LEU A 702 -6.38 14.86 12.31
C LEU A 702 -5.41 15.40 13.39
N SER A 703 -4.65 14.51 14.04
CA SER A 703 -3.64 14.83 15.06
C SER A 703 -2.25 15.03 14.47
N THR A 704 -1.98 14.40 13.33
CA THR A 704 -0.64 14.28 12.74
C THR A 704 -0.69 14.66 11.27
N LEU A 705 0.16 15.60 10.87
CA LEU A 705 0.39 15.99 9.48
C LEU A 705 1.54 15.16 8.91
N TYR A 706 1.24 14.20 8.04
CA TYR A 706 2.24 13.30 7.43
C TYR A 706 3.01 13.99 6.29
N TYR A 707 2.31 14.77 5.47
CA TYR A 707 2.90 15.50 4.35
C TYR A 707 2.25 16.86 4.21
N SER A 708 3.02 17.90 3.86
CA SER A 708 2.45 19.18 3.43
C SER A 708 3.44 20.00 2.61
N THR A 709 2.98 20.54 1.49
CA THR A 709 3.78 21.26 0.51
C THR A 709 3.01 22.42 -0.11
N TYR A 710 3.72 23.46 -0.56
CA TYR A 710 3.20 24.34 -1.61
C TYR A 710 3.27 23.63 -2.97
N LEU A 711 2.46 24.08 -3.92
CA LEU A 711 2.40 23.63 -5.30
C LEU A 711 2.13 24.87 -6.18
N GLY A 712 3.15 25.35 -6.87
CA GLY A 712 3.01 26.58 -7.64
C GLY A 712 4.29 27.09 -8.27
N GLY A 713 4.17 28.20 -8.99
CA GLY A 713 5.25 28.96 -9.61
C GLY A 713 5.20 30.44 -9.23
N SER A 714 5.52 31.34 -10.18
CA SER A 714 5.64 32.79 -9.91
C SER A 714 4.36 33.59 -10.17
N GLY A 715 3.35 32.97 -10.78
CA GLY A 715 1.98 33.49 -10.93
C GLY A 715 1.07 32.91 -9.86
N ASN A 716 -0.22 33.28 -9.85
CA ASN A 716 -1.16 32.63 -8.92
C ASN A 716 -1.49 31.22 -9.40
N ASP A 717 -1.62 30.31 -8.44
CA ASP A 717 -1.94 28.89 -8.64
C ASP A 717 -3.02 28.48 -7.63
N HIS A 718 -4.11 27.87 -8.11
CA HIS A 718 -5.21 27.40 -7.26
C HIS A 718 -5.41 25.92 -7.50
N ALA A 719 -5.61 25.13 -6.44
CA ALA A 719 -6.09 23.74 -6.56
C ALA A 719 -7.58 23.68 -6.24
N ASP A 720 -8.39 23.22 -7.19
CA ASP A 720 -9.85 23.15 -7.08
C ASP A 720 -10.35 21.79 -6.61
N ALA A 721 -9.71 20.70 -7.07
CA ALA A 721 -10.18 19.34 -6.78
C ALA A 721 -9.05 18.31 -6.63
N ILE A 722 -9.32 17.30 -5.80
CA ILE A 722 -8.43 16.17 -5.52
C ILE A 722 -9.17 14.85 -5.69
N ALA A 723 -8.51 13.85 -6.27
CA ALA A 723 -8.98 12.47 -6.33
C ALA A 723 -7.84 11.50 -5.99
N ILE A 724 -8.19 10.31 -5.53
CA ILE A 724 -7.24 9.27 -5.13
C ILE A 724 -7.47 7.97 -5.93
N ASN A 725 -6.39 7.27 -6.26
CA ASN A 725 -6.45 5.95 -6.91
C ASN A 725 -6.36 4.81 -5.88
N GLN A 726 -6.49 3.56 -6.35
CA GLN A 726 -6.40 2.36 -5.48
C GLN A 726 -4.98 2.05 -4.96
N GLY A 727 -3.95 2.79 -5.38
CA GLY A 727 -2.59 2.70 -4.87
C GLY A 727 -2.19 3.95 -4.08
N CYS A 728 -3.16 4.57 -3.40
CA CYS A 728 -3.04 5.76 -2.55
C CYS A 728 -2.28 6.97 -3.14
N SER A 729 -2.11 7.04 -4.47
CA SER A 729 -1.60 8.23 -5.15
C SER A 729 -2.74 9.24 -5.31
N VAL A 730 -2.51 10.49 -4.92
CA VAL A 730 -3.46 11.58 -5.12
C VAL A 730 -3.14 12.37 -6.38
N TYR A 731 -4.19 12.83 -7.05
CA TYR A 731 -4.14 13.67 -8.23
C TYR A 731 -4.90 14.95 -7.93
N VAL A 732 -4.25 16.07 -8.17
CA VAL A 732 -4.77 17.42 -7.95
C VAL A 732 -4.97 18.09 -9.30
N VAL A 733 -6.08 18.80 -9.43
CA VAL A 733 -6.40 19.68 -10.57
C VAL A 733 -6.73 21.08 -10.05
N GLY A 734 -6.41 22.08 -10.86
CA GLY A 734 -6.88 23.45 -10.71
C GLY A 734 -6.39 24.31 -11.87
N ASP A 735 -6.13 25.59 -11.62
CA ASP A 735 -5.61 26.54 -12.60
C ASP A 735 -4.32 27.23 -12.16
N THR A 736 -3.53 27.65 -13.14
CA THR A 736 -2.25 28.33 -12.93
C THR A 736 -2.02 29.39 -14.01
N ASN A 737 -1.58 30.58 -13.61
CA ASN A 737 -0.97 31.56 -14.52
C ASN A 737 0.56 31.64 -14.38
N SER A 738 1.15 30.68 -13.65
CA SER A 738 2.60 30.52 -13.54
C SER A 738 3.17 29.92 -14.83
N THR A 739 3.85 30.72 -15.65
CA THR A 739 4.67 30.21 -16.77
C THR A 739 5.78 29.24 -16.36
N ASN A 740 6.07 29.15 -15.05
CA ASN A 740 7.00 28.25 -14.41
C ASN A 740 6.32 27.29 -13.42
N PHE A 741 5.03 26.98 -13.59
CA PHE A 741 4.37 25.94 -12.81
C PHE A 741 5.18 24.63 -12.91
N PRO A 742 5.36 23.89 -11.81
CA PRO A 742 6.24 22.74 -11.79
C PRO A 742 5.66 21.60 -12.65
N THR A 743 6.29 21.33 -13.79
CA THR A 743 5.91 20.28 -14.76
C THR A 743 7.02 19.27 -14.99
N THR A 744 6.66 18.06 -15.40
CA THR A 744 7.60 16.98 -15.76
C THR A 744 8.16 17.14 -17.18
N PRO A 745 9.42 16.75 -17.45
CA PRO A 745 9.95 16.71 -18.82
C PRO A 745 9.11 15.85 -19.80
N ASP A 746 8.56 14.73 -19.32
CA ASP A 746 7.70 13.81 -20.08
C ASP A 746 6.19 14.11 -19.92
N ALA A 747 5.82 15.28 -19.40
CA ALA A 747 4.42 15.70 -19.29
C ALA A 747 3.74 15.83 -20.67
N TYR A 748 2.41 15.76 -20.67
CA TYR A 748 1.62 16.04 -21.88
C TYR A 748 1.89 17.46 -22.41
N ASP A 749 1.92 18.45 -21.52
CA ASP A 749 2.33 19.82 -21.81
C ASP A 749 3.20 20.39 -20.67
N VAL A 750 4.27 21.09 -21.06
CA VAL A 750 5.29 21.70 -20.19
C VAL A 750 5.35 23.22 -20.33
N THR A 751 4.40 23.79 -21.08
CA THR A 751 4.31 25.21 -21.40
C THR A 751 2.93 25.75 -21.07
N GLU A 752 2.89 26.83 -20.30
CA GLU A 752 1.71 27.69 -20.21
C GLU A 752 1.55 28.40 -21.57
N ASN A 753 0.34 28.35 -22.14
CA ASN A 753 0.07 28.78 -23.51
C ASN A 753 -0.93 29.95 -23.61
N SER A 754 -1.42 30.50 -22.49
CA SER A 754 -2.54 31.45 -22.44
C SER A 754 -2.31 32.68 -21.53
N ASN A 755 -3.21 32.91 -20.56
CA ASN A 755 -2.94 33.71 -19.35
C ASN A 755 -3.26 32.92 -18.07
N SER A 756 -3.75 31.68 -18.19
CA SER A 756 -4.25 30.82 -17.11
C SER A 756 -4.61 29.47 -17.73
N ASP A 757 -3.76 28.46 -17.57
CA ASP A 757 -4.03 27.09 -18.02
C ASP A 757 -4.47 26.21 -16.84
N ALA A 758 -5.25 25.16 -17.12
CA ALA A 758 -5.49 24.14 -16.10
C ALA A 758 -4.21 23.33 -15.88
N PHE A 759 -3.99 22.79 -14.68
CA PHE A 759 -2.91 21.84 -14.43
C PHE A 759 -3.46 20.52 -13.89
N VAL A 760 -2.67 19.46 -14.05
CA VAL A 760 -2.85 18.20 -13.30
C VAL A 760 -1.52 17.79 -12.72
N THR A 761 -1.49 17.51 -11.42
CA THR A 761 -0.30 17.08 -10.68
C THR A 761 -0.60 15.79 -9.91
N ARG A 762 0.34 14.85 -9.91
CA ARG A 762 0.25 13.61 -9.13
C ARG A 762 1.27 13.63 -7.97
N PHE A 763 0.79 13.30 -6.77
CA PHE A 763 1.65 12.98 -5.63
C PHE A 763 1.52 11.49 -5.29
N SER A 764 2.65 10.89 -4.92
CA SER A 764 2.72 9.60 -4.24
C SER A 764 3.33 9.87 -2.87
N PHE A 765 2.63 9.54 -1.80
CA PHE A 765 3.15 9.67 -0.44
C PHE A 765 3.97 8.41 -0.09
N SER A 766 5.29 8.52 -0.03
CA SER A 766 6.16 7.48 0.53
C SER A 766 6.14 7.57 2.06
N GLY A 767 6.07 6.44 2.78
CA GLY A 767 6.07 6.47 4.24
C GLY A 767 5.74 5.12 4.88
N THR A 768 4.44 4.77 4.93
CA THR A 768 3.94 3.57 5.61
C THR A 768 2.69 3.04 4.91
N ILE A 769 2.58 1.72 4.81
CA ILE A 769 1.44 0.97 4.26
C ILE A 769 0.87 0.11 5.38
N ASN A 770 -0.40 0.32 5.74
CA ASN A 770 -1.05 -0.36 6.86
C ASN A 770 -1.69 -1.69 6.42
N VAL A 771 -1.61 -2.72 7.26
CA VAL A 771 -2.16 -4.06 7.03
C VAL A 771 -2.79 -4.61 8.34
N PRO A 772 -3.98 -5.24 8.29
CA PRO A 772 -4.89 -5.28 7.16
C PRO A 772 -5.54 -3.90 6.99
N SER A 773 -5.62 -3.43 5.75
CA SER A 773 -6.47 -2.30 5.40
C SER A 773 -7.42 -2.65 4.27
N SER A 774 -8.29 -1.73 3.90
CA SER A 774 -9.20 -1.96 2.78
C SER A 774 -8.54 -1.84 1.40
N CYS A 775 -7.35 -1.23 1.31
CA CYS A 775 -6.46 -1.32 0.15
C CYS A 775 -5.55 -2.56 0.23
N HIS A 776 -5.09 -2.91 1.43
CA HIS A 776 -4.10 -3.95 1.68
C HIS A 776 -4.65 -5.00 2.67
N PRO A 777 -5.66 -5.82 2.26
CA PRO A 777 -6.38 -6.72 3.18
C PRO A 777 -5.55 -7.91 3.66
N THR A 778 -4.33 -8.08 3.14
CA THR A 778 -3.40 -9.16 3.48
C THR A 778 -1.97 -8.64 3.48
N ILE A 779 -1.07 -9.33 4.19
CA ILE A 779 0.34 -8.92 4.30
C ILE A 779 1.02 -8.86 2.92
N GLN A 780 0.76 -9.83 2.05
CA GLN A 780 1.30 -9.83 0.69
C GLN A 780 0.75 -8.65 -0.15
N ALA A 781 -0.49 -8.22 0.05
CA ALA A 781 -1.03 -7.05 -0.65
C ALA A 781 -0.29 -5.75 -0.24
N GLY A 782 0.06 -5.61 1.04
CA GLY A 782 0.90 -4.50 1.51
C GLY A 782 2.32 -4.56 0.93
N ILE A 783 2.95 -5.75 0.96
CA ILE A 783 4.26 -5.99 0.33
C ILE A 783 4.23 -5.70 -1.18
N ASP A 784 3.15 -6.04 -1.89
CA ASP A 784 3.01 -5.84 -3.33
C ASP A 784 2.82 -4.36 -3.69
N ALA A 785 2.15 -3.57 -2.84
CA ALA A 785 2.01 -2.12 -2.99
C ALA A 785 3.30 -1.34 -2.66
N ALA A 786 4.11 -1.81 -1.71
CA ALA A 786 5.32 -1.12 -1.23
C ALA A 786 6.39 -0.87 -2.31
N SER A 787 7.08 0.26 -2.21
CA SER A 787 8.29 0.59 -2.97
C SER A 787 9.54 0.50 -2.07
N ASP A 788 10.74 0.42 -2.65
CA ASP A 788 11.98 0.40 -1.88
C ASP A 788 12.07 1.61 -0.93
N GLY A 789 12.22 1.35 0.36
CA GLY A 789 12.21 2.35 1.45
C GLY A 789 10.91 2.42 2.26
N ASP A 790 9.80 1.85 1.78
CA ASP A 790 8.53 1.87 2.52
C ASP A 790 8.49 0.87 3.69
N VAL A 791 7.66 1.20 4.69
CA VAL A 791 7.29 0.30 5.80
C VAL A 791 5.92 -0.31 5.52
N VAL A 792 5.81 -1.64 5.59
CA VAL A 792 4.53 -2.36 5.67
C VAL A 792 4.26 -2.63 7.15
N LEU A 793 3.40 -1.81 7.76
CA LEU A 793 3.03 -1.88 9.17
C LEU A 793 1.82 -2.82 9.33
N VAL A 794 1.99 -3.86 10.14
CA VAL A 794 0.99 -4.91 10.36
C VAL A 794 0.45 -4.81 11.79
N ALA A 795 -0.87 -4.67 11.92
CA ALA A 795 -1.56 -4.59 13.20
C ALA A 795 -1.50 -5.92 13.99
N GLU A 796 -1.95 -5.91 15.24
CA GLU A 796 -2.17 -7.14 16.00
C GLU A 796 -3.17 -8.10 15.32
N GLY A 797 -2.91 -9.40 15.38
CA GLY A 797 -3.77 -10.42 14.78
C GLY A 797 -3.08 -11.75 14.51
N ILE A 798 -3.90 -12.77 14.25
CA ILE A 798 -3.47 -14.09 13.74
C ILE A 798 -3.78 -14.13 12.24
N TYR A 799 -2.73 -14.22 11.44
CA TYR A 799 -2.74 -14.09 9.99
C TYR A 799 -2.65 -15.48 9.34
N THR A 800 -3.78 -15.98 8.86
CA THR A 800 -3.93 -17.28 8.17
C THR A 800 -4.34 -17.12 6.71
N GLY A 801 -4.16 -18.18 5.89
CA GLY A 801 -4.67 -18.26 4.53
C GLY A 801 -3.86 -17.52 3.45
N GLU A 802 -4.44 -17.45 2.25
CA GLU A 802 -3.82 -16.90 1.05
C GLU A 802 -3.51 -15.40 1.19
N GLY A 803 -2.28 -15.00 0.87
CA GLY A 803 -1.80 -13.62 1.00
C GLY A 803 -1.30 -13.24 2.39
N ASN A 804 -1.53 -14.07 3.41
CA ASN A 804 -1.02 -13.89 4.77
C ASN A 804 0.09 -14.87 5.13
N THR A 805 0.15 -16.00 4.42
CA THR A 805 1.17 -17.05 4.53
C THR A 805 1.92 -17.21 3.21
N ASN A 806 3.06 -17.89 3.19
CA ASN A 806 3.94 -18.02 2.02
C ASN A 806 4.33 -16.67 1.41
N LEU A 807 4.61 -15.70 2.29
CA LEU A 807 4.92 -14.32 1.94
C LEU A 807 6.22 -14.24 1.14
N ASN A 808 6.30 -13.28 0.21
CA ASN A 808 7.47 -13.06 -0.63
C ASN A 808 7.73 -11.57 -0.82
N PHE A 809 8.93 -11.13 -0.39
CA PHE A 809 9.37 -9.74 -0.52
C PHE A 809 9.63 -9.28 -1.97
N ASN A 810 9.57 -10.19 -2.95
CA ASN A 810 9.69 -9.88 -4.38
C ASN A 810 10.96 -9.09 -4.78
N GLY A 811 12.04 -9.22 -4.00
CA GLY A 811 13.30 -8.50 -4.20
C GLY A 811 13.34 -7.06 -3.65
N LYS A 812 12.24 -6.56 -3.04
CA LYS A 812 12.10 -5.19 -2.54
C LYS A 812 12.87 -4.91 -1.24
N ALA A 813 13.45 -3.72 -1.12
CA ALA A 813 14.10 -3.21 0.08
C ALA A 813 13.08 -2.48 0.98
N ILE A 814 12.22 -3.24 1.66
CA ILE A 814 11.13 -2.74 2.51
C ILE A 814 11.26 -3.26 3.94
N THR A 815 10.61 -2.58 4.89
CA THR A 815 10.49 -3.06 6.27
C THR A 815 9.09 -3.63 6.48
N LEU A 816 8.96 -4.93 6.74
CA LEU A 816 7.74 -5.52 7.27
C LEU A 816 7.81 -5.47 8.80
N LEU A 817 6.92 -4.70 9.42
CA LEU A 817 6.96 -4.37 10.85
C LEU A 817 5.62 -4.69 11.52
N SER A 818 5.65 -5.38 12.65
CA SER A 818 4.49 -5.48 13.55
C SER A 818 4.34 -4.21 14.39
N GLU A 819 3.12 -3.70 14.53
CA GLU A 819 2.78 -2.58 15.41
C GLU A 819 2.90 -2.95 16.91
N SER A 820 2.72 -4.22 17.26
CA SER A 820 2.57 -4.68 18.65
C SER A 820 3.50 -5.83 19.04
N GLY A 821 4.60 -6.01 18.29
CA GLY A 821 5.60 -7.04 18.56
C GLY A 821 5.15 -8.48 18.29
N PRO A 822 6.03 -9.47 18.56
CA PRO A 822 5.85 -10.84 18.10
C PRO A 822 4.79 -11.63 18.86
N GLU A 823 4.43 -11.24 20.08
CA GLU A 823 3.33 -11.86 20.82
C GLU A 823 1.95 -11.63 20.18
N LYS A 824 1.77 -10.50 19.50
CA LYS A 824 0.47 -10.03 19.02
C LYS A 824 0.29 -10.16 17.51
N ALA A 825 1.36 -10.17 16.72
CA ALA A 825 1.30 -10.42 15.28
C ALA A 825 1.85 -11.81 14.92
N ILE A 826 0.94 -12.75 14.62
CA ILE A 826 1.25 -14.16 14.39
C ILE A 826 0.96 -14.53 12.93
N ILE A 827 1.99 -14.89 12.17
CA ILE A 827 1.86 -15.53 10.85
C ILE A 827 1.69 -17.03 11.08
N GLU A 828 0.46 -17.52 10.91
CA GLU A 828 0.04 -18.87 11.27
C GLU A 828 -0.10 -19.76 10.02
N CYS A 829 0.76 -20.76 9.91
CA CYS A 829 0.85 -21.65 8.74
C CYS A 829 0.33 -23.07 9.02
N GLN A 830 -0.05 -23.40 10.27
CA GLN A 830 -0.55 -24.73 10.60
C GLN A 830 -1.85 -25.07 9.85
N GLY A 831 -1.92 -26.28 9.29
CA GLY A 831 -3.11 -26.80 8.61
C GLY A 831 -3.25 -26.42 7.12
N ASP A 832 -2.67 -25.29 6.68
CA ASP A 832 -2.87 -24.76 5.32
C ASP A 832 -2.02 -25.44 4.23
N GLY A 833 -1.11 -26.36 4.59
CA GLY A 833 -0.23 -27.03 3.63
C GLY A 833 0.92 -26.15 3.11
N VAL A 834 1.26 -25.11 3.87
CA VAL A 834 2.21 -24.05 3.50
C VAL A 834 3.66 -24.50 3.66
N ASP A 835 4.45 -24.39 2.58
CA ASP A 835 5.88 -24.73 2.59
C ASP A 835 6.72 -23.74 3.42
N PHE A 836 6.46 -22.44 3.31
CA PHE A 836 7.22 -21.38 3.98
C PHE A 836 6.30 -20.35 4.63
N GLY A 837 6.63 -19.83 5.81
CA GLY A 837 5.93 -18.68 6.37
C GLY A 837 6.24 -17.41 5.56
N LEU A 838 7.54 -17.15 5.38
CA LEU A 838 8.06 -15.99 4.67
C LEU A 838 9.30 -16.36 3.84
N SER A 839 9.46 -15.71 2.68
CA SER A 839 10.55 -15.97 1.74
C SER A 839 11.20 -14.69 1.20
N PHE A 840 12.51 -14.74 1.06
CA PHE A 840 13.34 -13.71 0.43
C PHE A 840 13.99 -14.28 -0.83
N SER A 841 13.96 -13.48 -1.90
CA SER A 841 14.50 -13.83 -3.21
C SER A 841 15.73 -12.97 -3.54
N SER A 842 16.37 -13.22 -4.69
CA SER A 842 17.57 -12.50 -5.10
C SER A 842 17.29 -11.00 -5.25
N GLY A 843 18.03 -10.16 -4.52
CA GLY A 843 17.82 -8.71 -4.44
C GLY A 843 17.55 -8.23 -3.01
N ASN A 844 16.86 -9.06 -2.20
CA ASN A 844 16.59 -8.75 -0.80
C ASN A 844 17.87 -8.82 0.05
N GLY A 845 18.43 -7.69 0.47
CA GLY A 845 19.54 -7.66 1.42
C GLY A 845 19.19 -6.93 2.71
N ILE A 846 20.15 -6.30 3.37
CA ILE A 846 20.00 -5.86 4.77
C ILE A 846 18.85 -4.86 5.00
N ASP A 847 18.51 -4.08 3.96
CA ASP A 847 17.41 -3.11 3.92
C ASP A 847 16.03 -3.77 3.65
N SER A 848 15.99 -5.08 3.40
CA SER A 848 14.79 -5.92 3.49
C SER A 848 14.70 -6.45 4.93
N VAL A 849 13.80 -5.87 5.72
CA VAL A 849 13.68 -6.14 7.16
C VAL A 849 12.36 -6.86 7.45
N VAL A 850 12.39 -7.85 8.35
CA VAL A 850 11.21 -8.41 9.02
C VAL A 850 11.40 -8.22 10.52
N GLU A 851 10.42 -7.58 11.15
CA GLU A 851 10.49 -7.17 12.55
C GLU A 851 9.18 -7.41 13.31
N GLY A 852 9.27 -8.06 14.47
CA GLY A 852 8.17 -8.13 15.42
C GLY A 852 7.12 -9.21 15.14
N PHE A 853 7.46 -10.34 14.50
CA PHE A 853 6.47 -11.39 14.17
C PHE A 853 6.74 -12.72 14.86
N THR A 854 5.66 -13.39 15.29
CA THR A 854 5.69 -14.85 15.44
C THR A 854 5.45 -15.51 14.08
N ILE A 855 6.25 -16.51 13.71
CA ILE A 855 6.05 -17.36 12.52
C ILE A 855 5.93 -18.82 12.96
N ASN A 856 4.73 -19.38 12.80
CA ASN A 856 4.35 -20.68 13.34
C ASN A 856 3.98 -21.70 12.24
N GLY A 857 4.44 -22.94 12.37
CA GLY A 857 3.83 -24.10 11.70
C GLY A 857 4.15 -24.39 10.22
N ALA A 858 5.08 -23.67 9.58
CA ALA A 858 5.41 -23.89 8.17
C ALA A 858 6.15 -25.22 7.91
N ILE A 859 5.84 -25.91 6.81
CA ILE A 859 6.24 -27.30 6.57
C ILE A 859 7.75 -27.47 6.27
N ILE A 860 8.36 -26.55 5.51
CA ILE A 860 9.78 -26.64 5.10
C ILE A 860 10.67 -25.73 5.95
N ALA A 861 10.28 -24.46 6.12
CA ALA A 861 10.93 -23.49 7.00
C ALA A 861 10.01 -22.31 7.36
N GLY A 862 10.11 -21.75 8.56
CA GLY A 862 9.44 -20.50 8.93
C GLY A 862 9.88 -19.35 8.02
N ILE A 863 11.20 -19.17 7.88
CA ILE A 863 11.80 -18.22 6.94
C ILE A 863 12.74 -18.91 5.94
N LEU A 864 12.55 -18.64 4.64
CA LEU A 864 13.49 -18.98 3.57
C LEU A 864 14.30 -17.75 3.13
N CYS A 865 15.62 -17.78 3.36
CA CYS A 865 16.57 -16.82 2.80
C CYS A 865 17.23 -17.45 1.55
N GLY A 866 16.67 -17.17 0.38
CA GLY A 866 17.12 -17.72 -0.91
C GLY A 866 18.49 -17.21 -1.40
N SER A 867 19.00 -17.80 -2.48
CA SER A 867 20.32 -17.48 -3.04
C SER A 867 20.44 -16.01 -3.44
N GLY A 868 21.45 -15.33 -2.91
CA GLY A 868 21.64 -13.89 -3.16
C GLY A 868 20.66 -12.99 -2.41
N SER A 869 20.03 -13.51 -1.34
CA SER A 869 19.40 -12.70 -0.30
C SER A 869 20.31 -12.59 0.93
N SER A 870 20.20 -11.52 1.71
CA SER A 870 20.83 -11.36 3.04
C SER A 870 20.02 -10.34 3.88
N PRO A 871 18.75 -10.65 4.21
CA PRO A 871 17.84 -9.77 4.94
C PRO A 871 18.23 -9.55 6.39
N THR A 872 17.56 -8.59 7.03
CA THR A 872 17.53 -8.44 8.49
C THR A 872 16.27 -9.11 9.05
N ILE A 873 16.44 -9.98 10.02
CA ILE A 873 15.37 -10.66 10.77
C ILE A 873 15.59 -10.27 12.23
N GLN A 874 14.68 -9.49 12.81
CA GLN A 874 14.82 -8.99 14.17
C GLN A 874 13.54 -9.06 14.98
N ASN A 875 13.64 -9.18 16.31
CA ASN A 875 12.49 -9.16 17.22
C ASN A 875 11.40 -10.20 16.85
N CYS A 876 11.80 -11.39 16.37
CA CYS A 876 10.90 -12.42 15.86
C CYS A 876 10.91 -13.70 16.72
N ILE A 877 9.78 -14.41 16.76
CA ILE A 877 9.63 -15.72 17.39
C ILE A 877 9.31 -16.76 16.30
N ILE A 878 10.26 -17.61 15.96
CA ILE A 878 10.13 -18.58 14.85
C ILE A 878 10.00 -19.99 15.44
N LYS A 879 8.77 -20.51 15.52
CA LYS A 879 8.47 -21.73 16.27
C LYS A 879 7.64 -22.80 15.55
N ASN A 880 7.83 -24.06 15.95
CA ASN A 880 7.07 -25.23 15.48
C ASN A 880 7.07 -25.45 13.94
N ASN A 881 8.05 -24.90 13.21
CA ASN A 881 8.19 -25.09 11.78
C ASN A 881 9.05 -26.32 11.46
N GLY A 882 9.04 -26.80 10.22
CA GLY A 882 9.96 -27.83 9.74
C GLY A 882 11.43 -27.40 9.82
N ARG A 883 11.71 -26.10 9.71
CA ARG A 883 12.97 -25.44 10.11
C ARG A 883 12.66 -24.06 10.62
N GLY A 884 13.44 -23.49 11.53
CA GLY A 884 13.32 -22.06 11.84
C GLY A 884 13.67 -21.21 10.61
N ILE A 885 14.95 -21.18 10.26
CA ILE A 885 15.49 -20.37 9.15
C ILE A 885 16.31 -21.25 8.19
N LEU A 886 15.96 -21.21 6.90
CA LEU A 886 16.69 -21.87 5.82
C LEU A 886 17.52 -20.86 5.02
N CYS A 887 18.84 -20.88 5.22
CA CYS A 887 19.80 -20.05 4.50
C CYS A 887 20.44 -20.82 3.33
N TRP A 888 19.99 -20.53 2.11
CA TRP A 888 20.50 -21.14 0.88
C TRP A 888 21.42 -20.16 0.15
N GLY A 889 22.73 -20.18 0.41
CA GLY A 889 23.67 -19.23 -0.20
C GLY A 889 23.39 -17.77 0.19
N SER A 890 22.92 -17.56 1.43
CA SER A 890 22.49 -16.28 2.00
C SER A 890 23.19 -16.03 3.34
N SER A 891 23.39 -14.76 3.70
CA SER A 891 24.08 -14.35 4.93
C SER A 891 23.24 -13.32 5.72
N PRO A 892 22.02 -13.68 6.15
CA PRO A 892 21.15 -12.75 6.87
C PRO A 892 21.75 -12.30 8.20
N ALA A 893 21.31 -11.12 8.65
CA ALA A 893 21.45 -10.71 10.04
C ALA A 893 20.22 -11.20 10.82
N ILE A 894 20.45 -11.98 11.87
CA ILE A 894 19.43 -12.50 12.77
C ILE A 894 19.75 -11.92 14.15
N ILE A 895 18.83 -11.10 14.67
CA ILE A 895 19.08 -10.23 15.81
C ILE A 895 17.93 -10.37 16.80
N ASN A 896 18.21 -10.44 18.11
CA ASN A 896 17.19 -10.30 19.15
C ASN A 896 15.93 -11.15 18.89
N SER A 897 16.12 -12.45 18.60
CA SER A 897 15.07 -13.34 18.08
C SER A 897 15.11 -14.71 18.72
N VAL A 898 13.94 -15.31 18.89
CA VAL A 898 13.75 -16.67 19.45
C VAL A 898 13.49 -17.64 18.30
N ILE A 899 14.21 -18.77 18.29
CA ILE A 899 14.07 -19.84 17.29
C ILE A 899 13.90 -21.16 18.05
N ALA A 900 12.66 -21.61 18.21
CA ALA A 900 12.30 -22.64 19.18
C ALA A 900 11.46 -23.78 18.59
N ASN A 901 11.61 -25.00 19.12
CA ASN A 901 10.73 -26.14 18.82
C ASN A 901 10.61 -26.53 17.32
N ASN A 902 11.51 -26.07 16.44
CA ASN A 902 11.46 -26.41 15.01
C ASN A 902 12.02 -27.82 14.75
N ALA A 903 11.38 -28.60 13.87
CA ALA A 903 11.63 -30.04 13.74
C ALA A 903 11.87 -30.49 12.28
N ALA A 904 13.14 -30.62 11.91
CA ALA A 904 13.55 -30.93 10.55
C ALA A 904 13.67 -32.43 10.26
N THR A 905 13.06 -32.86 9.15
CA THR A 905 13.28 -34.20 8.55
C THR A 905 14.64 -34.35 7.85
N GLY A 906 15.41 -33.26 7.75
CA GLY A 906 16.80 -33.23 7.26
C GLY A 906 17.69 -32.46 8.24
N ASP A 907 18.78 -31.88 7.75
CA ASP A 907 19.70 -31.11 8.60
C ASP A 907 19.17 -29.71 8.97
N GLY A 908 19.69 -29.13 10.06
CA GLY A 908 19.48 -27.75 10.49
C GLY A 908 18.07 -27.46 10.97
N GLY A 909 17.77 -27.80 12.23
CA GLY A 909 16.43 -27.67 12.81
C GLY A 909 16.05 -26.21 13.09
N GLY A 910 16.85 -25.51 13.90
CA GLY A 910 16.70 -24.07 14.11
C GLY A 910 17.16 -23.29 12.88
N ILE A 911 18.43 -23.44 12.49
CA ILE A 911 19.03 -22.75 11.33
C ILE A 911 19.81 -23.74 10.46
N LEU A 912 19.51 -23.79 9.15
CA LEU A 912 20.34 -24.46 8.15
C LEU A 912 21.08 -23.43 7.28
N SER A 913 22.41 -23.37 7.37
CA SER A 913 23.25 -22.63 6.41
C SER A 913 23.99 -23.55 5.45
N SER A 914 23.71 -23.38 4.15
CA SER A 914 24.31 -24.16 3.05
C SER A 914 24.76 -23.26 1.89
N TYR A 915 25.58 -23.81 0.99
CA TYR A 915 26.01 -23.16 -0.26
C TYR A 915 26.79 -21.85 -0.05
N GLY A 916 27.59 -21.80 1.02
CA GLY A 916 28.49 -20.68 1.33
C GLY A 916 27.87 -19.53 2.11
N GLY A 917 26.65 -19.70 2.64
CA GLY A 917 25.99 -18.72 3.51
C GLY A 917 26.68 -18.55 4.87
N ASN A 918 26.76 -17.31 5.37
CA ASN A 918 27.42 -16.95 6.63
C ASN A 918 26.49 -16.08 7.49
N PRO A 919 25.40 -16.63 8.05
CA PRO A 919 24.47 -15.87 8.88
C PRO A 919 25.19 -15.27 10.10
N LYS A 920 24.80 -14.05 10.46
CA LYS A 920 25.22 -13.37 11.70
C LYS A 920 24.09 -13.47 12.70
N ILE A 921 24.37 -14.02 13.87
CA ILE A 921 23.39 -14.33 14.92
C ILE A 921 23.84 -13.58 16.18
N THR A 922 23.03 -12.64 16.64
CA THR A 922 23.35 -11.75 17.77
C THR A 922 22.15 -11.63 18.70
N ASN A 923 22.34 -11.80 20.01
CA ASN A 923 21.26 -11.72 21.00
C ASN A 923 20.09 -12.69 20.68
N CYS A 924 20.35 -13.93 20.27
CA CYS A 924 19.29 -14.87 19.91
C CYS A 924 19.14 -16.03 20.91
N THR A 925 17.92 -16.54 21.06
CA THR A 925 17.63 -17.73 21.89
C THR A 925 17.21 -18.89 20.96
N ILE A 926 18.09 -19.87 20.75
CA ILE A 926 17.90 -20.98 19.80
C ILE A 926 17.78 -22.29 20.58
N VAL A 927 16.55 -22.78 20.80
CA VAL A 927 16.28 -23.85 21.77
C VAL A 927 15.34 -24.94 21.28
N ASN A 928 15.46 -26.14 21.85
CA ASN A 928 14.53 -27.26 21.64
C ASN A 928 14.34 -27.70 20.16
N ASN A 929 15.19 -27.24 19.23
CA ASN A 929 15.06 -27.59 17.82
C ASN A 929 15.64 -28.99 17.55
N SER A 930 15.01 -29.74 16.64
CA SER A 930 15.41 -31.10 16.28
C SER A 930 15.69 -31.25 14.78
N SER A 931 16.62 -32.12 14.42
CA SER A 931 17.00 -32.38 13.03
C SER A 931 17.72 -33.73 12.86
N VAL A 932 18.16 -34.05 11.64
CA VAL A 932 19.09 -35.18 11.39
C VAL A 932 20.54 -34.84 11.82
N SER A 933 20.95 -33.58 11.72
CA SER A 933 22.26 -33.09 12.17
C SER A 933 22.26 -31.57 12.31
N GLY A 934 22.86 -31.04 13.37
CA GLY A 934 22.75 -29.63 13.73
C GLY A 934 21.32 -29.27 14.11
N GLY A 935 20.87 -29.73 15.27
CA GLY A 935 19.54 -29.44 15.82
C GLY A 935 19.31 -27.94 15.92
N GLY A 936 20.21 -27.24 16.61
CA GLY A 936 20.16 -25.78 16.70
C GLY A 936 20.62 -25.14 15.40
N ILE A 937 21.88 -25.37 15.02
CA ILE A 937 22.48 -24.78 13.82
C ILE A 937 23.27 -25.83 13.02
N LYS A 938 23.07 -25.86 11.69
CA LYS A 938 23.92 -26.56 10.73
C LYS A 938 24.67 -25.56 9.85
N CYS A 939 26.00 -25.69 9.74
CA CYS A 939 26.82 -24.91 8.82
C CYS A 939 27.61 -25.86 7.90
N ASN A 940 27.20 -25.95 6.63
CA ASN A 940 27.82 -26.88 5.67
C ASN A 940 29.11 -26.34 5.03
N ASP A 941 29.10 -25.08 4.56
CA ASP A 941 30.16 -24.56 3.67
C ASP A 941 30.77 -23.20 4.12
N GLY A 942 30.15 -22.51 5.08
CA GLY A 942 30.57 -21.18 5.54
C GLY A 942 30.38 -21.01 7.06
N PRO A 943 31.28 -20.29 7.77
CA PRO A 943 31.18 -20.10 9.22
C PRO A 943 30.09 -19.07 9.57
N ALA A 944 29.03 -19.53 10.24
CA ALA A 944 28.13 -18.61 10.96
C ALA A 944 28.91 -17.85 12.05
N VAL A 945 28.53 -16.60 12.31
CA VAL A 945 29.10 -15.78 13.39
C VAL A 945 28.03 -15.62 14.46
N ILE A 946 28.33 -16.08 15.67
CA ILE A 946 27.38 -16.17 16.80
C ILE A 946 27.93 -15.35 17.97
N LYS A 947 27.11 -14.44 18.49
CA LYS A 947 27.44 -13.55 19.60
C LYS A 947 26.27 -13.39 20.57
N ASN A 948 26.53 -13.24 21.87
CA ASN A 948 25.52 -12.90 22.88
C ASN A 948 24.27 -13.80 22.84
N SER A 949 24.37 -15.06 22.40
CA SER A 949 23.22 -15.92 22.08
C SER A 949 23.18 -17.17 22.96
N ILE A 950 21.99 -17.73 23.17
CA ILE A 950 21.76 -19.02 23.82
C ILE A 950 21.53 -20.08 22.75
N ILE A 951 22.23 -21.21 22.83
CA ILE A 951 21.98 -22.39 22.00
C ILE A 951 21.90 -23.63 22.91
N TRP A 952 20.67 -24.03 23.27
CA TRP A 952 20.42 -24.98 24.35
C TRP A 952 19.36 -26.04 24.00
N ASN A 953 19.52 -27.26 24.53
CA ASN A 953 18.56 -28.38 24.40
C ASN A 953 18.14 -28.74 22.95
N ASN A 954 18.94 -28.39 21.95
CA ASN A 954 18.69 -28.83 20.56
C ASN A 954 19.25 -30.24 20.30
N SER A 955 18.69 -30.96 19.32
CA SER A 955 18.99 -32.39 19.06
C SER A 955 19.25 -32.70 17.57
N PRO A 956 20.23 -33.54 17.20
CA PRO A 956 21.18 -34.23 18.07
C PRO A 956 22.36 -33.36 18.55
N ASP A 957 22.64 -32.27 17.83
CA ASP A 957 23.76 -31.36 18.10
C ASP A 957 23.24 -29.93 18.36
N GLN A 958 23.85 -29.18 19.28
CA GLN A 958 23.62 -27.73 19.35
C GLN A 958 24.06 -27.04 18.06
N ILE A 959 25.30 -27.30 17.64
CA ILE A 959 25.86 -26.78 16.39
C ILE A 959 26.66 -27.87 15.69
N SER A 960 26.37 -28.10 14.41
CA SER A 960 27.11 -29.00 13.52
C SER A 960 27.77 -28.18 12.41
N GLY A 961 29.09 -28.02 12.48
CA GLY A 961 29.86 -27.20 11.55
C GLY A 961 31.13 -26.60 12.18
N SER A 962 31.57 -25.45 11.68
CA SER A 962 32.69 -24.68 12.24
C SER A 962 32.36 -23.17 12.29
N PRO A 963 31.42 -22.76 13.16
CA PRO A 963 31.09 -21.34 13.38
C PRO A 963 32.23 -20.58 14.07
N THR A 964 32.06 -19.27 14.22
CA THR A 964 32.77 -18.47 15.24
C THR A 964 31.78 -18.11 16.34
N VAL A 965 32.00 -18.55 17.59
CA VAL A 965 31.11 -18.29 18.72
C VAL A 965 31.83 -17.48 19.80
N THR A 966 31.22 -16.40 20.28
CA THR A 966 31.75 -15.57 21.38
C THR A 966 30.63 -15.11 22.31
N TYR A 967 30.90 -14.95 23.61
CA TYR A 967 29.97 -14.43 24.62
C TYR A 967 28.56 -15.07 24.55
N SER A 968 28.49 -16.37 24.33
CA SER A 968 27.24 -17.11 24.07
C SER A 968 27.18 -18.34 24.96
N ASP A 969 26.00 -18.74 25.43
CA ASP A 969 25.83 -19.99 26.18
C ASP A 969 25.49 -21.14 25.23
N VAL A 970 26.29 -22.21 25.25
CA VAL A 970 26.14 -23.34 24.32
C VAL A 970 26.30 -24.67 25.04
N GLN A 971 25.22 -25.46 25.07
CA GLN A 971 25.19 -26.76 25.73
C GLN A 971 26.29 -27.70 25.18
N GLY A 972 27.17 -28.16 26.05
CA GLY A 972 28.29 -29.05 25.68
C GLY A 972 29.35 -28.40 24.78
N GLY A 973 29.34 -27.07 24.60
CA GLY A 973 30.30 -26.36 23.75
C GLY A 973 31.74 -26.36 24.29
N THR A 974 31.93 -26.58 25.60
CA THR A 974 33.26 -26.54 26.22
C THR A 974 34.25 -27.52 25.57
N GLY A 975 35.37 -26.98 25.08
CA GLY A 975 36.42 -27.77 24.42
C GLY A 975 36.22 -27.97 22.92
N GLN A 976 35.14 -27.44 22.33
CA GLN A 976 34.98 -27.38 20.88
C GLN A 976 35.91 -26.33 20.26
N PRO A 977 36.44 -26.54 19.03
CA PRO A 977 37.37 -25.59 18.40
C PRO A 977 36.80 -24.19 18.15
N TRP A 978 35.47 -24.09 18.10
CA TRP A 978 34.71 -22.85 17.84
C TRP A 978 34.21 -22.15 19.11
N PHE A 979 34.43 -22.73 20.30
CA PHE A 979 34.00 -22.17 21.58
C PHE A 979 34.98 -21.05 22.01
N GLY A 980 34.66 -19.82 21.64
CA GLY A 980 35.54 -18.67 21.78
C GLY A 980 35.42 -17.91 23.12
N THR A 981 35.93 -16.69 23.10
CA THR A 981 35.98 -15.79 24.27
C THR A 981 34.59 -15.52 24.84
N GLY A 982 34.46 -15.62 26.16
CA GLY A 982 33.24 -15.25 26.89
C GLY A 982 32.11 -16.27 26.85
N CYS A 983 32.26 -17.39 26.14
CA CYS A 983 31.18 -18.39 26.06
C CYS A 983 30.97 -19.15 27.38
N ILE A 984 29.71 -19.48 27.65
CA ILE A 984 29.24 -20.23 28.82
C ILE A 984 28.76 -21.62 28.35
N ASN A 985 28.65 -22.54 29.31
CA ASN A 985 28.06 -23.87 29.12
C ASN A 985 27.48 -24.29 30.47
N ALA A 986 26.33 -23.71 30.81
CA ALA A 986 25.55 -24.00 32.01
C ALA A 986 24.07 -23.83 31.68
N ASP A 987 23.18 -24.30 32.55
CA ASP A 987 21.75 -24.22 32.25
C ASP A 987 21.30 -22.74 32.20
N PRO A 988 20.77 -22.24 31.06
CA PRO A 988 20.29 -20.87 30.95
C PRO A 988 19.02 -20.63 31.76
N LEU A 989 18.39 -21.67 32.33
CA LEU A 989 17.16 -21.58 33.14
C LEU A 989 16.08 -20.75 32.44
N LEU A 990 15.57 -21.28 31.32
CA LEU A 990 14.52 -20.62 30.54
C LEU A 990 13.13 -21.05 31.03
N ALA A 991 12.21 -20.09 31.10
CA ALA A 991 10.77 -20.34 31.20
C ALA A 991 10.22 -20.96 29.89
N ALA A 992 8.99 -21.47 29.93
CA ALA A 992 8.34 -22.10 28.76
C ALA A 992 8.25 -21.16 27.53
N GLY A 993 8.03 -19.87 27.76
CA GLY A 993 8.04 -18.79 26.77
C GLY A 993 9.42 -18.34 26.29
N PHE A 994 10.50 -19.01 26.72
CA PHE A 994 11.89 -18.76 26.31
C PHE A 994 12.57 -17.50 26.90
N HIS A 995 11.96 -16.89 27.92
CA HIS A 995 12.55 -15.84 28.77
C HIS A 995 13.45 -16.44 29.87
N LEU A 996 14.36 -15.64 30.42
CA LEU A 996 15.31 -16.04 31.46
C LEU A 996 14.63 -16.07 32.84
N GLN A 997 14.93 -17.06 33.66
CA GLN A 997 14.54 -17.05 35.07
C GLN A 997 15.55 -16.25 35.91
N ALA A 998 15.11 -15.68 37.03
CA ALA A 998 15.93 -14.86 37.93
C ALA A 998 17.28 -15.52 38.35
N GLY A 999 17.34 -16.86 38.43
CA GLY A 999 18.54 -17.61 38.76
C GLY A 999 19.55 -17.83 37.62
N SER A 1000 19.27 -17.34 36.40
CA SER A 1000 20.03 -17.66 35.20
C SER A 1000 21.49 -17.14 35.22
N VAL A 1001 22.38 -17.95 34.66
CA VAL A 1001 23.80 -17.63 34.42
C VAL A 1001 24.02 -16.68 33.23
N CYS A 1002 23.01 -16.48 32.40
CA CYS A 1002 23.06 -15.59 31.23
C CYS A 1002 22.87 -14.11 31.58
N ARG A 1003 22.40 -13.82 32.81
CA ARG A 1003 22.18 -12.45 33.30
C ARG A 1003 23.49 -11.67 33.45
N ASP A 1004 23.52 -10.41 33.03
CA ASP A 1004 24.69 -9.52 33.01
C ASP A 1004 25.94 -10.12 32.28
N ALA A 1005 25.77 -11.16 31.44
CA ALA A 1005 26.87 -11.99 30.97
C ALA A 1005 27.42 -11.63 29.57
N ALA A 1006 26.75 -10.76 28.81
CA ALA A 1006 27.11 -10.45 27.43
C ALA A 1006 28.45 -9.69 27.27
N ASP A 1007 28.91 -9.54 26.02
CA ASP A 1007 30.13 -8.79 25.70
C ASP A 1007 30.00 -7.30 26.07
N PRO A 1008 30.79 -6.78 27.04
CA PRO A 1008 30.74 -5.39 27.48
C PRO A 1008 31.14 -4.36 26.41
N ALA A 1009 31.67 -4.79 25.27
CA ALA A 1009 31.94 -3.92 24.12
C ALA A 1009 30.74 -3.76 23.15
N SER A 1010 29.60 -4.40 23.42
CA SER A 1010 28.40 -4.40 22.55
C SER A 1010 27.47 -3.20 22.75
N ALA A 1011 28.01 -2.01 22.98
CA ALA A 1011 27.18 -0.81 23.02
C ALA A 1011 26.53 -0.52 21.64
N PRO A 1012 25.41 0.22 21.57
CA PRO A 1012 24.83 0.68 20.32
C PRO A 1012 25.87 1.37 19.43
N PRO A 1013 25.83 1.19 18.10
CA PRO A 1013 24.69 0.68 17.31
C PRO A 1013 24.77 -0.81 16.95
N ALA A 1014 25.51 -1.65 17.70
CA ALA A 1014 25.72 -3.06 17.36
C ALA A 1014 24.59 -4.02 17.78
N CYS A 1015 23.63 -3.55 18.59
CA CYS A 1015 22.46 -4.28 19.08
C CYS A 1015 21.25 -3.33 19.11
N PRO A 1016 20.00 -3.84 19.08
CA PRO A 1016 18.80 -3.02 19.29
C PRO A 1016 18.81 -2.31 20.65
N SER A 1017 18.04 -1.22 20.75
CA SER A 1017 17.87 -0.47 22.01
C SER A 1017 17.03 -1.21 23.04
N ASP A 1018 16.19 -2.12 22.58
CA ASP A 1018 15.17 -2.82 23.37
C ASP A 1018 15.23 -4.32 23.06
N ASP A 1019 14.70 -5.16 23.94
CA ASP A 1019 14.72 -6.61 23.83
C ASP A 1019 13.45 -7.18 23.14
N ILE A 1020 13.20 -8.49 23.27
CA ILE A 1020 12.06 -9.16 22.61
C ILE A 1020 10.70 -8.67 23.14
N ASP A 1021 10.66 -8.15 24.36
CA ASP A 1021 9.47 -7.65 25.08
C ASP A 1021 9.35 -6.12 25.04
N ILE A 1022 10.22 -5.46 24.26
CA ILE A 1022 10.31 -4.01 24.12
C ILE A 1022 10.81 -3.34 25.42
N GLU A 1023 11.57 -4.06 26.25
CA GLU A 1023 12.30 -3.50 27.39
C GLU A 1023 13.67 -2.93 26.99
N SER A 1024 13.95 -1.68 27.36
CA SER A 1024 15.21 -1.02 26.97
C SER A 1024 16.46 -1.64 27.62
N ARG A 1025 17.42 -1.99 26.78
CA ARG A 1025 18.69 -2.64 27.10
C ARG A 1025 19.82 -1.63 27.40
N PRO A 1026 20.66 -1.80 28.44
CA PRO A 1026 20.53 -2.72 29.57
C PRO A 1026 20.04 -2.00 30.83
N LYS A 1027 19.32 -2.72 31.69
CA LYS A 1027 19.05 -2.28 33.08
C LYS A 1027 19.87 -3.11 34.08
N GLY A 1028 21.17 -3.16 33.85
CA GLY A 1028 22.14 -3.87 34.69
C GLY A 1028 23.51 -3.19 34.69
N VAL A 1029 24.58 -3.98 34.82
CA VAL A 1029 25.95 -3.54 34.51
C VAL A 1029 26.33 -3.93 33.07
N ARG A 1030 25.67 -4.92 32.49
CA ARG A 1030 25.80 -5.42 31.12
C ARG A 1030 24.46 -5.98 30.63
N TYR A 1031 24.37 -6.21 29.32
CA TYR A 1031 23.27 -6.96 28.72
C TYR A 1031 23.29 -8.44 29.11
N ASP A 1032 22.13 -9.07 29.00
CA ASP A 1032 21.96 -10.51 29.10
C ASP A 1032 22.36 -11.23 27.80
N ILE A 1033 22.75 -12.51 27.93
CA ILE A 1033 22.94 -13.41 26.79
C ILE A 1033 21.57 -14.00 26.41
N GLY A 1034 21.12 -13.82 25.17
CA GLY A 1034 19.81 -14.24 24.70
C GLY A 1034 19.04 -13.12 23.99
N ALA A 1035 17.78 -13.39 23.63
CA ALA A 1035 16.84 -12.40 23.08
C ALA A 1035 16.11 -11.58 24.16
N ASP A 1036 16.08 -12.11 25.38
CA ASP A 1036 15.46 -11.56 26.60
C ASP A 1036 16.49 -10.70 27.39
N GLU A 1037 16.03 -9.76 28.21
CA GLU A 1037 16.81 -9.00 29.20
C GLU A 1037 16.08 -9.01 30.55
N PHE A 1038 16.50 -9.86 31.49
CA PHE A 1038 15.78 -10.04 32.75
C PHE A 1038 16.02 -8.88 33.73
N PHE A 1039 15.01 -8.03 33.88
CA PHE A 1039 15.02 -6.93 34.84
C PHE A 1039 13.98 -7.08 35.95
N ASP A 1040 14.42 -6.92 37.19
CA ASP A 1040 13.66 -7.12 38.43
C ASP A 1040 14.03 -5.97 39.39
N SER A 1041 13.13 -4.98 39.50
CA SER A 1041 13.36 -3.73 40.23
C SER A 1041 13.17 -3.85 41.75
N ASP A 1042 12.26 -4.70 42.21
CA ASP A 1042 11.88 -4.81 43.62
C ASP A 1042 12.52 -6.02 44.34
N SER A 1043 13.17 -6.90 43.56
CA SER A 1043 13.95 -8.08 43.96
C SER A 1043 13.13 -9.25 44.49
N ASP A 1044 11.94 -9.46 43.94
CA ASP A 1044 11.04 -10.57 44.29
C ASP A 1044 11.24 -11.85 43.45
N ASN A 1045 12.03 -11.78 42.36
CA ASN A 1045 12.33 -12.80 41.33
C ASN A 1045 11.37 -12.87 40.12
N LEU A 1046 10.37 -12.00 39.99
CA LEU A 1046 9.61 -11.79 38.76
C LEU A 1046 10.23 -10.66 37.92
N PRO A 1047 10.04 -10.65 36.59
CA PRO A 1047 10.50 -9.54 35.76
C PRO A 1047 9.47 -8.41 35.65
N ASP A 1048 9.96 -7.16 35.67
CA ASP A 1048 9.18 -5.93 35.65
C ASP A 1048 8.12 -5.92 34.52
N TYR A 1049 8.51 -6.28 33.29
CA TYR A 1049 7.59 -6.35 32.14
C TYR A 1049 6.38 -7.26 32.38
N TRP A 1050 6.60 -8.45 32.94
CA TRP A 1050 5.54 -9.43 33.16
C TRP A 1050 4.56 -8.95 34.23
N GLU A 1051 5.06 -8.37 35.32
CA GLU A 1051 4.20 -7.73 36.32
C GLU A 1051 3.40 -6.54 35.76
N TYR A 1052 4.01 -5.69 34.92
CA TYR A 1052 3.28 -4.59 34.28
C TYR A 1052 2.24 -5.09 33.26
N LYS A 1053 2.51 -6.18 32.54
CA LYS A 1053 1.61 -6.80 31.56
C LYS A 1053 0.31 -7.29 32.21
N TYR A 1054 0.41 -8.01 33.34
CA TYR A 1054 -0.74 -8.65 33.98
C TYR A 1054 -1.36 -7.83 35.13
N TYR A 1055 -0.55 -7.10 35.90
CA TYR A 1055 -1.01 -6.35 37.07
C TYR A 1055 -0.91 -4.83 36.92
N GLY A 1056 -0.15 -4.33 35.95
CA GLY A 1056 0.11 -2.90 35.76
C GLY A 1056 0.96 -2.25 36.86
N ASN A 1057 1.57 -3.03 37.76
CA ASN A 1057 2.43 -2.55 38.84
C ASN A 1057 3.26 -3.68 39.48
N LEU A 1058 4.42 -3.30 40.06
CA LEU A 1058 5.37 -4.17 40.75
C LEU A 1058 4.98 -4.39 42.23
N ALA A 1059 3.96 -5.20 42.49
CA ALA A 1059 3.47 -5.42 43.86
C ALA A 1059 3.10 -6.86 44.15
N LYS A 1060 3.42 -7.79 43.25
CA LYS A 1060 2.81 -9.12 43.20
C LYS A 1060 3.82 -10.23 43.31
N GLY A 1061 4.09 -10.64 44.55
CA GLY A 1061 5.16 -11.56 44.90
C GLY A 1061 5.16 -12.90 44.15
N TRP A 1062 6.34 -13.40 43.78
CA TRP A 1062 6.62 -14.74 43.20
C TRP A 1062 5.80 -15.89 43.80
N SER A 1063 5.54 -15.85 45.12
CA SER A 1063 4.84 -16.90 45.87
C SER A 1063 3.37 -16.58 46.20
N GLU A 1064 2.80 -15.52 45.61
CA GLU A 1064 1.35 -15.33 45.56
C GLU A 1064 0.72 -16.26 44.51
N ASP A 1065 -0.59 -16.42 44.61
CA ASP A 1065 -1.50 -17.26 43.84
C ASP A 1065 -2.73 -16.34 43.74
N TYR A 1066 -2.95 -15.72 42.56
CA TYR A 1066 -3.74 -14.50 42.43
C TYR A 1066 -5.19 -14.81 42.04
N GLU A 1067 -5.31 -15.63 41.03
CA GLU A 1067 -6.49 -16.25 40.44
C GLU A 1067 -7.07 -17.36 41.33
N GLY A 1068 -6.24 -18.13 42.04
CA GLY A 1068 -6.69 -19.07 43.07
C GLY A 1068 -6.72 -20.53 42.64
N ASP A 1069 -5.98 -20.89 41.59
CA ASP A 1069 -6.06 -22.20 40.95
C ASP A 1069 -5.10 -23.25 41.58
N GLY A 1070 -4.08 -22.77 42.30
CA GLY A 1070 -3.06 -23.57 42.99
C GLY A 1070 -1.67 -23.53 42.35
N LEU A 1071 -1.52 -22.85 41.22
CA LEU A 1071 -0.25 -22.36 40.70
C LEU A 1071 0.15 -21.09 41.48
N SER A 1072 1.26 -20.46 41.13
CA SER A 1072 1.73 -19.25 41.83
C SER A 1072 2.48 -18.37 40.86
N ASN A 1073 2.42 -17.05 40.99
CA ASN A 1073 2.99 -16.07 40.05
C ASN A 1073 4.32 -16.50 39.38
N GLY A 1074 5.31 -16.93 40.17
CA GLY A 1074 6.60 -17.37 39.65
C GLY A 1074 6.59 -18.70 38.89
N ASN A 1075 5.71 -19.63 39.28
CA ASN A 1075 5.44 -20.85 38.52
C ASN A 1075 4.62 -20.56 37.25
N GLU A 1076 3.73 -19.58 37.28
CA GLU A 1076 2.96 -19.16 36.10
C GLU A 1076 3.88 -18.54 35.06
N TYR A 1077 4.73 -17.60 35.46
CA TYR A 1077 5.83 -17.09 34.66
C TYR A 1077 6.68 -18.23 34.05
N ASN A 1078 7.08 -19.22 34.87
CA ASN A 1078 7.88 -20.36 34.42
C ASN A 1078 7.17 -21.28 33.40
N ASN A 1079 5.84 -21.43 33.48
CA ASN A 1079 5.03 -22.25 32.57
C ASN A 1079 4.38 -21.44 31.44
N SER A 1080 4.46 -20.11 31.49
CA SER A 1080 3.90 -19.13 30.56
C SER A 1080 2.37 -19.14 30.46
N THR A 1081 1.74 -19.32 31.63
CA THR A 1081 0.31 -19.16 31.85
C THR A 1081 -0.06 -17.71 32.16
N ASP A 1082 -1.36 -17.37 32.09
CA ASP A 1082 -1.88 -16.04 32.41
C ASP A 1082 -2.27 -15.92 33.90
N PRO A 1083 -1.53 -15.17 34.73
CA PRO A 1083 -1.75 -15.08 36.18
C PRO A 1083 -2.98 -14.26 36.60
N ILE A 1084 -3.88 -13.97 35.67
CA ILE A 1084 -5.22 -13.46 35.96
C ILE A 1084 -6.35 -14.34 35.39
N ASP A 1085 -6.02 -15.51 34.83
CA ASP A 1085 -6.94 -16.55 34.36
C ASP A 1085 -6.63 -17.92 34.99
N MET A 1086 -7.62 -18.79 35.12
CA MET A 1086 -7.44 -20.12 35.76
C MET A 1086 -7.17 -21.25 34.76
N ASP A 1087 -7.35 -21.01 33.46
CA ASP A 1087 -7.41 -22.00 32.38
C ASP A 1087 -6.95 -21.30 31.08
N THR A 1088 -5.64 -21.18 30.91
CA THR A 1088 -5.00 -20.26 29.92
C THR A 1088 -5.43 -20.55 28.46
N GLU A 1089 -5.80 -21.80 28.15
CA GLU A 1089 -6.27 -22.22 26.82
C GLU A 1089 -7.78 -22.46 26.66
N ASP A 1090 -8.60 -22.14 27.68
CA ASP A 1090 -10.06 -22.34 27.67
C ASP A 1090 -10.47 -23.83 27.41
N ASP A 1091 -9.68 -24.82 27.84
CA ASP A 1091 -9.95 -26.24 27.56
C ASP A 1091 -10.85 -26.95 28.60
N GLY A 1092 -10.90 -26.36 29.79
CA GLY A 1092 -11.69 -26.78 30.94
C GLY A 1092 -10.88 -27.44 32.06
N MET A 1093 -9.55 -27.46 31.97
CA MET A 1093 -8.61 -27.93 33.01
C MET A 1093 -7.83 -26.73 33.56
N PRO A 1094 -7.69 -26.56 34.89
CA PRO A 1094 -6.93 -25.44 35.43
C PRO A 1094 -5.41 -25.63 35.32
N ASP A 1095 -4.70 -24.54 35.05
CA ASP A 1095 -3.26 -24.50 34.81
C ASP A 1095 -2.45 -25.17 35.94
N GLY A 1096 -2.76 -24.87 37.20
CA GLY A 1096 -2.17 -25.45 38.40
C GLY A 1096 -2.45 -26.95 38.54
N TRP A 1097 -3.59 -27.45 38.05
CA TRP A 1097 -3.87 -28.89 37.97
C TRP A 1097 -3.03 -29.54 36.87
N GLU A 1098 -2.95 -28.91 35.70
CA GLU A 1098 -2.17 -29.40 34.57
C GLU A 1098 -0.68 -29.47 34.87
N VAL A 1099 -0.09 -28.39 35.40
CA VAL A 1099 1.32 -28.35 35.84
C VAL A 1099 1.57 -29.42 36.91
N GLN A 1100 0.66 -29.58 37.88
CA GLN A 1100 0.78 -30.64 38.90
C GLN A 1100 0.86 -32.05 38.27
N TYR A 1101 0.15 -32.29 37.16
CA TYR A 1101 0.13 -33.57 36.45
C TYR A 1101 0.98 -33.58 35.17
N THR A 1102 1.86 -32.59 34.97
CA THR A 1102 2.80 -32.44 33.83
C THR A 1102 2.11 -32.42 32.46
N LEU A 1103 0.89 -31.91 32.39
CA LEU A 1103 0.19 -31.55 31.15
C LEU A 1103 0.71 -30.19 30.64
N ASN A 1104 0.09 -29.63 29.59
CA ASN A 1104 0.61 -28.45 28.90
C ASN A 1104 -0.40 -27.30 28.94
N PRO A 1105 -0.37 -26.43 29.98
CA PRO A 1105 -1.38 -25.40 30.30
C PRO A 1105 -1.27 -24.15 29.40
N VAL A 1106 -1.01 -24.38 28.11
CA VAL A 1106 -1.00 -23.38 27.03
C VAL A 1106 -1.38 -24.03 25.69
N GLN A 1107 -1.91 -25.26 25.72
CA GLN A 1107 -2.25 -26.06 24.56
C GLN A 1107 -3.28 -27.16 24.89
N ASN A 1108 -4.55 -26.84 24.68
CA ASN A 1108 -5.72 -27.74 24.68
C ASN A 1108 -5.39 -29.24 24.45
N ASP A 1109 -5.22 -29.97 25.54
CA ASP A 1109 -4.92 -31.41 25.55
C ASP A 1109 -5.99 -32.25 26.28
N ALA A 1110 -7.08 -31.62 26.74
CA ALA A 1110 -8.28 -32.22 27.35
C ALA A 1110 -8.81 -33.53 26.72
N ASP A 1111 -8.72 -33.68 25.40
CA ASP A 1111 -9.16 -34.88 24.65
C ASP A 1111 -8.05 -35.94 24.46
N ALA A 1112 -6.80 -35.64 24.83
CA ALA A 1112 -5.69 -36.59 24.82
C ALA A 1112 -5.79 -37.60 25.97
N ASP A 1113 -5.20 -38.78 25.76
CA ASP A 1113 -5.10 -39.89 26.72
C ASP A 1113 -3.61 -40.13 27.01
N LYS A 1114 -3.11 -39.52 28.08
CA LYS A 1114 -1.67 -39.45 28.35
C LYS A 1114 -1.06 -40.76 28.82
N ASP A 1115 -1.74 -41.50 29.69
CA ASP A 1115 -1.25 -42.77 30.23
C ASP A 1115 -1.74 -44.03 29.47
N ASN A 1116 -2.59 -43.82 28.46
CA ASN A 1116 -3.14 -44.81 27.53
C ASN A 1116 -4.11 -45.82 28.18
N ASP A 1117 -4.87 -45.40 29.21
CA ASP A 1117 -5.93 -46.20 29.83
C ASP A 1117 -7.32 -46.06 29.16
N SER A 1118 -7.44 -45.22 28.12
CA SER A 1118 -8.67 -44.87 27.39
C SER A 1118 -9.65 -43.94 28.11
N PHE A 1119 -9.19 -43.15 29.08
CA PHE A 1119 -9.84 -41.90 29.50
C PHE A 1119 -9.04 -40.71 28.95
N SER A 1120 -9.70 -39.56 28.78
CA SER A 1120 -8.99 -38.33 28.41
C SER A 1120 -8.67 -37.49 29.64
N ASN A 1121 -7.63 -36.67 29.55
CA ASN A 1121 -7.11 -35.83 30.63
C ASN A 1121 -8.25 -35.04 31.34
N TYR A 1122 -9.18 -34.45 30.57
CA TYR A 1122 -10.36 -33.74 31.09
C TYR A 1122 -11.34 -34.62 31.90
N ILE A 1123 -11.52 -35.88 31.51
CA ILE A 1123 -12.37 -36.84 32.23
C ILE A 1123 -11.69 -37.33 33.51
N GLU A 1124 -10.36 -37.32 33.54
CA GLU A 1124 -9.58 -37.61 34.73
C GLU A 1124 -9.59 -36.46 35.74
N TYR A 1125 -9.46 -35.22 35.26
CA TYR A 1125 -9.67 -34.02 36.07
C TYR A 1125 -11.05 -34.03 36.75
N LEU A 1126 -12.13 -34.12 35.95
CA LEU A 1126 -13.50 -34.16 36.48
C LEU A 1126 -13.76 -35.39 37.36
N GLY A 1127 -13.06 -36.50 37.12
CA GLY A 1127 -13.22 -37.78 37.82
C GLY A 1127 -12.36 -37.97 39.06
N GLY A 1128 -11.39 -37.08 39.31
CA GLY A 1128 -10.41 -37.18 40.38
C GLY A 1128 -9.41 -38.34 40.23
N SER A 1129 -9.04 -38.69 38.99
CA SER A 1129 -7.92 -39.60 38.71
C SER A 1129 -6.62 -38.85 38.40
N ASN A 1130 -5.57 -39.57 38.01
CA ASN A 1130 -4.24 -39.02 37.77
C ASN A 1130 -3.82 -39.44 36.36
N PRO A 1131 -3.72 -38.52 35.39
CA PRO A 1131 -3.47 -38.82 33.98
C PRO A 1131 -2.03 -39.29 33.65
N ASN A 1132 -1.30 -39.74 34.67
CA ASN A 1132 0.01 -40.36 34.57
C ASN A 1132 0.01 -41.79 35.14
N ASN A 1133 -1.16 -42.37 35.43
CA ASN A 1133 -1.30 -43.62 36.18
C ASN A 1133 -2.49 -44.46 35.72
N SER A 1134 -2.29 -45.25 34.65
CA SER A 1134 -3.29 -46.12 34.00
C SER A 1134 -3.83 -47.28 34.86
N GLN A 1135 -3.60 -47.25 36.17
CA GLN A 1135 -4.21 -48.11 37.18
C GLN A 1135 -5.25 -47.36 38.05
N GLN A 1136 -5.35 -46.04 37.93
CA GLN A 1136 -6.28 -45.18 38.68
C GLN A 1136 -7.35 -44.65 37.74
N THR A 1137 -8.49 -45.33 37.66
CA THR A 1137 -9.60 -44.87 36.82
C THR A 1137 -10.41 -43.74 37.49
N PRO A 1138 -10.98 -42.78 36.74
CA PRO A 1138 -12.01 -41.84 37.17
C PRO A 1138 -13.08 -42.45 38.06
N SER A 1139 -13.62 -41.64 38.98
CA SER A 1139 -14.73 -42.02 39.84
C SER A 1139 -15.95 -42.49 39.02
N PRO A 1140 -16.79 -43.42 39.51
CA PRO A 1140 -18.04 -43.77 38.84
C PRO A 1140 -19.02 -42.58 38.82
N GLY A 1141 -19.38 -42.11 37.62
CA GLY A 1141 -20.16 -40.90 37.42
C GLY A 1141 -20.50 -40.65 35.95
N CYS A 1142 -21.18 -39.55 35.66
CA CYS A 1142 -21.34 -39.04 34.31
C CYS A 1142 -20.81 -37.61 34.25
N TYR A 1143 -19.86 -37.37 33.36
CA TYR A 1143 -19.08 -36.15 33.19
C TYR A 1143 -19.53 -35.45 31.90
N ASN A 1144 -19.74 -34.14 31.96
CA ASN A 1144 -20.30 -33.35 30.87
C ASN A 1144 -19.28 -32.33 30.38
N ARG A 1145 -18.99 -32.34 29.08
CA ARG A 1145 -18.21 -31.29 28.40
C ARG A 1145 -19.16 -30.33 27.70
N TYR A 1146 -18.90 -29.04 27.84
CA TYR A 1146 -19.66 -27.96 27.21
C TYR A 1146 -18.78 -27.26 26.16
N ASP A 1147 -19.39 -26.60 25.18
CA ASP A 1147 -18.66 -25.67 24.30
C ASP A 1147 -18.63 -24.25 24.87
N ALA A 1148 -17.87 -23.34 24.24
CA ALA A 1148 -17.76 -21.92 24.59
C ALA A 1148 -19.10 -21.15 24.57
N LEU A 1149 -20.20 -21.75 24.09
CA LEU A 1149 -21.57 -21.19 24.18
C LEU A 1149 -22.37 -21.80 25.34
N GLY A 1150 -21.72 -22.55 26.23
CA GLY A 1150 -22.33 -23.25 27.36
C GLY A 1150 -23.21 -24.44 26.96
N ARG A 1151 -23.09 -24.97 25.74
CA ARG A 1151 -23.95 -26.05 25.23
C ARG A 1151 -23.28 -27.40 25.48
N LEU A 1152 -24.02 -28.37 26.03
CA LEU A 1152 -23.52 -29.72 26.27
C LEU A 1152 -23.13 -30.39 24.93
N VAL A 1153 -21.84 -30.66 24.72
CA VAL A 1153 -21.31 -31.30 23.49
C VAL A 1153 -20.97 -32.77 23.70
N ARG A 1154 -20.59 -33.20 24.91
CA ARG A 1154 -20.25 -34.60 25.19
C ARG A 1154 -20.64 -35.00 26.63
N THR A 1155 -21.09 -36.23 26.82
CA THR A 1155 -21.30 -36.85 28.14
C THR A 1155 -20.61 -38.21 28.17
N PHE A 1156 -19.63 -38.37 29.07
CA PHE A 1156 -18.98 -39.65 29.36
C PHE A 1156 -19.53 -40.25 30.65
N CYS A 1157 -19.94 -41.51 30.63
CA CYS A 1157 -20.42 -42.20 31.83
C CYS A 1157 -19.55 -43.42 32.17
N VAL A 1158 -19.06 -43.47 33.41
CA VAL A 1158 -18.21 -44.53 33.96
C VAL A 1158 -19.02 -45.35 34.96
N SER A 1159 -19.29 -46.62 34.64
CA SER A 1159 -20.03 -47.53 35.51
C SER A 1159 -19.14 -48.65 36.05
N ALA A 1160 -19.10 -48.79 37.37
CA ALA A 1160 -18.42 -49.87 38.09
C ALA A 1160 -18.96 -51.29 37.78
N SER A 1161 -20.00 -51.43 36.95
CA SER A 1161 -20.63 -52.72 36.64
C SER A 1161 -21.07 -52.92 35.18
N GLN A 1162 -21.06 -51.87 34.34
CA GLN A 1162 -21.60 -51.93 32.97
C GLN A 1162 -20.63 -51.41 31.89
N GLY A 1163 -19.42 -50.98 32.25
CA GLY A 1163 -18.43 -50.44 31.32
C GLY A 1163 -18.50 -48.92 31.18
N ARG A 1164 -17.79 -48.40 30.17
CA ARG A 1164 -17.75 -46.99 29.77
C ARG A 1164 -18.72 -46.81 28.60
N TYR A 1165 -19.45 -45.69 28.53
CA TYR A 1165 -20.18 -45.28 27.31
C TYR A 1165 -20.15 -43.77 27.13
N GLU A 1166 -20.18 -43.33 25.88
CA GLU A 1166 -20.03 -41.92 25.49
C GLU A 1166 -21.24 -41.47 24.66
N ILE A 1167 -21.77 -40.29 24.96
CA ILE A 1167 -22.82 -39.62 24.20
C ILE A 1167 -22.27 -38.29 23.67
N GLU A 1168 -22.23 -38.15 22.35
CA GLU A 1168 -21.82 -36.93 21.66
C GLU A 1168 -23.07 -36.20 21.14
N TYR A 1169 -23.09 -34.88 21.25
CA TYR A 1169 -24.23 -34.02 20.90
C TYR A 1169 -23.84 -33.03 19.79
N GLN A 1170 -24.64 -32.98 18.73
CA GLN A 1170 -24.44 -32.06 17.60
C GLN A 1170 -25.61 -31.10 17.47
N TYR A 1171 -25.32 -29.84 17.15
CA TYR A 1171 -26.29 -28.75 17.00
C TYR A 1171 -26.34 -28.29 15.54
N ASP A 1172 -27.53 -28.09 15.00
CA ASP A 1172 -27.69 -27.47 13.67
C ASP A 1172 -27.55 -25.93 13.72
N ALA A 1173 -27.54 -25.28 12.56
CA ALA A 1173 -27.39 -23.82 12.42
C ALA A 1173 -28.53 -22.99 13.05
N VAL A 1174 -29.58 -23.62 13.60
CA VAL A 1174 -30.65 -22.97 14.37
C VAL A 1174 -30.75 -23.51 15.81
N GLY A 1175 -29.75 -24.26 16.28
CA GLY A 1175 -29.60 -24.71 17.67
C GLY A 1175 -30.30 -26.02 18.05
N ASN A 1176 -30.84 -26.80 17.10
CA ASN A 1176 -31.48 -28.08 17.44
C ASN A 1176 -30.43 -29.14 17.79
N ARG A 1177 -30.55 -29.73 18.98
CA ARG A 1177 -29.65 -30.79 19.46
C ARG A 1177 -30.05 -32.17 18.95
N THR A 1178 -29.09 -32.87 18.35
CA THR A 1178 -29.10 -34.31 18.10
C THR A 1178 -28.05 -35.00 18.98
N SER A 1179 -28.18 -36.31 19.22
CA SER A 1179 -27.25 -37.06 20.08
C SER A 1179 -26.96 -38.45 19.52
N LYS A 1180 -25.71 -38.89 19.61
CA LYS A 1180 -25.23 -40.20 19.15
C LYS A 1180 -24.45 -40.87 20.28
N ILE A 1181 -24.71 -42.15 20.52
CA ILE A 1181 -23.82 -42.98 21.35
C ILE A 1181 -22.60 -43.32 20.49
N VAL A 1182 -21.41 -42.94 20.94
CA VAL A 1182 -20.17 -43.09 20.18
C VAL A 1182 -19.50 -44.44 20.49
N HIS A 1183 -19.58 -44.88 21.75
CA HIS A 1183 -18.91 -46.09 22.23
C HIS A 1183 -19.74 -46.93 23.20
#